data_AF-A0AB37MTW3-F1
#
_entry.id   AF-A0AB37MTW3-F1
#
_cell.length_a   1.000
_cell.length_b   1.000
_cell.length_c   1.000
_cell.angle_alpha   90.00
_cell.angle_beta   90.00
_cell.angle_gamma   90.00
#
_symmetry.space_group_name_H-M   'P 1'
#
loop_
_entity.id
_entity.type
_entity.pdbx_description
1 polymer ?
#
loop_
_entity_poly.entity_id
_entity_poly.type
_entity_poly.pdbx_seq_one_letter_code
_entity_poly.pdbx_strand_id
1 'polypeptide(L)'
;MNVRRQFLLSLLAASLFPHAGGAQGLPTDVRQAIGKFLDTTARKEVSVGRISIDSVAVEGNTLQLFANMNCAYIPFREDNVAEIYQGVSALLPAEFAKYKLQIRTNKRSIEELVPQALRSKKDKKTKTFSPVTSKPLVTEVSSPYTPTNGLHNRHIALWQSHGWYYESKLDRWEWQRARIFQTVEDLYTQSYVLPFLVPMLENAGANVLLPRERDCQTAEVIVDNDGCLTGRSVYTENSGDKLWSQGEGQGFAHLRPQYIDFENPFKEGTYRAIETIKKGNASTAEWIPEIPSTGQYAVYVSYQTLPNSADDALYTVYHKGGTTQFKVNQQMGGGTWIYLGTFGFNAGRNNECKVVLSNLSSKVGRIITADAVKIGGGMGNIARGEVSGYPRFCEAARYWLQWAGIPDSVYSESNGKNDYTDDYKCRGIWVNYLSGGSAVNPTEKGLNIPVNMAFAFHSDAGTTLNDSIIGTLGIYYTNAYNEKFANGASRYLSHDLTDLIQSNIVRDVRTLYEPQWTRRGKWNQSYYEARVPRVPTMLLELLSHQNFADMRYGLDPRFRFTVSRAIYKGMLQFLCSQYNMDYVVQPLPVDHMALRMTSENEVELTWQPVADALEPTAVAEKYIVYTRIGDGDFDNGVLVDGNSYRTTLPAGMVCSYKVTAVNKGGESFPSEILSAGRAFNSKGTVLVINGFDRISAPADFTAPAPADTLLAGFLDEQDHGVPYIHDISYIGKMKEYRRSIPWMDDNASGFGDSYGNYETQVIAGNTFDYPAIHGAAILKAGYSFVSVSNESLSPVGKGEKNIPVDMREYRYVDLILGKQCQTKMGRGGVKPLEFKTFSKPMQEAIAAYCKQGGNIFVSGAFVGTDLWDNRLATADEADKKFAMEVLKYKWRVGQAATMGKVKSVASPFPALSGNYTYHNELNADSYVVESPDAIEPATKDAHTVMRYSENNLSTGVAYQGDYKTVVLGFPFESIRTDSEREAFMNAVLTFFNDNK
;
A
#
# COMPACT_ATOMS: atom_id res chain seq x y z
N MET A 1 -55.95 -11.54 33.72
CA MET A 1 -56.31 -11.96 35.09
C MET A 1 -55.02 -11.91 35.92
N ASN A 2 -54.76 -10.85 36.70
CA ASN A 2 -55.03 -10.74 38.15
C ASN A 2 -54.52 -11.99 38.91
N VAL A 3 -53.56 -11.95 39.85
CA VAL A 3 -53.42 -11.17 41.11
C VAL A 3 -51.93 -11.32 41.56
N ARG A 4 -51.08 -10.34 41.94
CA ARG A 4 -51.00 -9.25 42.95
C ARG A 4 -50.73 -9.65 44.44
N ARG A 5 -49.64 -9.07 44.98
CA ARG A 5 -49.26 -8.76 46.41
C ARG A 5 -48.63 -9.91 47.22
N GLN A 6 -47.62 -9.69 48.07
CA GLN A 6 -47.24 -8.56 48.96
C GLN A 6 -45.69 -8.39 48.97
N PHE A 7 -45.03 -7.28 49.33
CA PHE A 7 -45.16 -6.39 50.49
C PHE A 7 -44.52 -5.01 50.19
N LEU A 8 -45.18 -3.96 50.68
CA LEU A 8 -44.73 -2.57 50.72
C LEU A 8 -45.22 -2.06 52.08
N LEU A 9 -44.33 -1.60 52.97
CA LEU A 9 -44.60 -0.61 54.03
C LEU A 9 -43.40 -0.47 54.96
N SER A 10 -42.64 0.61 54.77
CA SER A 10 -42.12 1.45 55.87
C SER A 10 -41.46 2.69 55.28
N LEU A 11 -42.23 3.78 55.22
CA LEU A 11 -41.78 5.13 54.89
C LEU A 11 -42.58 6.10 55.79
N LEU A 12 -41.87 7.12 56.29
CA LEU A 12 -42.28 8.28 57.09
C LEU A 12 -42.46 8.09 58.61
N ALA A 13 -41.51 8.60 59.40
CA ALA A 13 -41.55 10.00 59.87
C ALA A 13 -40.43 10.27 60.90
N ALA A 14 -39.46 11.12 60.56
CA ALA A 14 -38.72 11.97 61.50
C ALA A 14 -37.95 13.05 60.71
N SER A 15 -38.68 14.11 60.37
CA SER A 15 -38.15 15.38 59.89
C SER A 15 -37.80 16.27 61.08
N LEU A 16 -36.55 16.70 61.22
CA LEU A 16 -36.17 17.96 61.88
C LEU A 16 -34.87 18.48 61.24
N PHE A 17 -35.00 19.61 60.56
CA PHE A 17 -33.95 20.34 59.81
C PHE A 17 -32.95 21.06 60.73
N PRO A 18 -31.80 21.50 60.18
CA PRO A 18 -31.75 22.90 59.73
C PRO A 18 -31.40 23.03 58.24
N HIS A 19 -32.24 23.78 57.52
CA HIS A 19 -31.88 24.43 56.26
C HIS A 19 -30.85 25.53 56.55
N ALA A 20 -29.63 25.38 56.03
CA ALA A 20 -28.77 26.50 55.66
C ALA A 20 -27.67 26.02 54.69
N GLY A 21 -27.75 26.47 53.43
CA GLY A 21 -26.72 26.26 52.40
C GLY A 21 -27.24 25.61 51.12
N GLY A 22 -28.15 26.27 50.40
CA GLY A 22 -28.58 25.83 49.08
C GLY A 22 -27.41 25.83 48.09
N ALA A 23 -27.04 24.66 47.58
CA ALA A 23 -26.29 24.57 46.33
C ALA A 23 -27.33 24.61 45.21
N GLN A 24 -27.62 25.81 44.69
CA GLN A 24 -28.31 25.93 43.40
C GLN A 24 -27.48 25.16 42.37
N GLY A 25 -28.03 24.05 41.85
CA GLY A 25 -27.47 23.41 40.66
C GLY A 25 -27.50 24.40 39.49
N LEU A 26 -26.51 24.29 38.59
CA LEU A 26 -26.43 25.17 37.41
C LEU A 26 -27.79 25.19 36.66
N PRO A 27 -28.39 26.37 36.40
CA PRO A 27 -29.68 26.47 35.73
C PRO A 27 -29.73 25.70 34.40
N THR A 28 -30.89 25.14 34.06
CA THR A 28 -31.04 24.28 32.86
C THR A 28 -30.77 25.03 31.56
N ASP A 29 -31.19 26.29 31.48
CA ASP A 29 -30.89 27.22 30.38
C ASP A 29 -29.38 27.47 30.24
N VAL A 30 -28.66 27.66 31.34
CA VAL A 30 -27.19 27.79 31.34
C VAL A 30 -26.53 26.50 30.83
N ARG A 31 -26.98 25.33 31.30
CA ARG A 31 -26.50 24.02 30.83
C ARG A 31 -26.76 23.82 29.33
N GLN A 32 -27.90 24.27 28.83
CA GLN A 32 -28.23 24.22 27.40
C GLN A 32 -27.38 25.19 26.58
N ALA A 33 -27.12 26.40 27.09
CA ALA A 33 -26.25 27.37 26.45
C ALA A 33 -24.81 26.85 26.34
N ILE A 34 -24.29 26.24 27.42
CA ILE A 34 -22.97 25.57 27.42
C ILE A 34 -22.95 24.42 26.42
N GLY A 35 -23.98 23.55 26.39
CA GLY A 35 -24.08 22.47 25.41
C GLY A 35 -24.07 22.99 23.96
N LYS A 36 -24.83 24.05 23.66
CA LYS A 36 -24.86 24.69 22.34
C LYS A 36 -23.52 25.32 21.96
N PHE A 37 -22.81 25.92 22.93
CA PHE A 37 -21.46 26.43 22.72
C PHE A 37 -20.51 25.29 22.35
N LEU A 38 -20.50 24.20 23.12
CA LEU A 38 -19.68 23.02 22.84
C LEU A 38 -20.02 22.38 21.48
N ASP A 39 -21.30 22.31 21.11
CA ASP A 39 -21.74 21.86 19.78
C ASP A 39 -21.14 22.73 18.67
N THR A 40 -21.20 24.05 18.83
CA THR A 40 -20.69 25.00 17.85
C THR A 40 -19.17 24.87 17.71
N THR A 41 -18.46 24.72 18.83
CA THR A 41 -17.01 24.49 18.84
C THR A 41 -16.64 23.16 18.19
N ALA A 42 -17.35 22.07 18.53
CA ALA A 42 -17.10 20.75 17.95
C ALA A 42 -17.30 20.75 16.42
N ARG A 43 -18.36 21.38 15.92
CA ARG A 43 -18.70 21.43 14.49
C ARG A 43 -17.67 22.14 13.61
N LYS A 44 -16.75 22.91 14.20
CA LYS A 44 -15.60 23.48 13.47
C LYS A 44 -14.67 22.37 12.94
N GLU A 45 -14.59 21.24 13.64
CA GLU A 45 -13.58 20.20 13.41
C GLU A 45 -14.16 18.81 13.15
N VAL A 46 -15.25 18.45 13.83
CA VAL A 46 -15.79 17.07 13.86
C VAL A 46 -17.31 17.03 13.68
N SER A 47 -17.78 16.07 12.89
CA SER A 47 -19.20 15.74 12.72
C SER A 47 -19.63 14.71 13.77
N VAL A 48 -20.33 15.18 14.80
CA VAL A 48 -20.82 14.37 15.94
C VAL A 48 -22.24 14.73 16.32
N GLY A 49 -22.87 13.86 17.12
CA GLY A 49 -24.16 14.13 17.74
C GLY A 49 -24.09 15.26 18.78
N ARG A 50 -25.27 15.68 19.26
CA ARG A 50 -25.43 16.78 20.22
C ARG A 50 -24.61 16.58 21.51
N ILE A 51 -23.95 17.64 21.97
CA ILE A 51 -23.23 17.72 23.24
C ILE A 51 -24.15 18.34 24.30
N SER A 52 -24.34 17.61 25.40
CA SER A 52 -25.12 18.04 26.56
C SER A 52 -24.28 18.00 27.83
N ILE A 53 -24.61 18.87 28.80
CA ILE A 53 -24.13 18.77 30.17
C ILE A 53 -25.14 17.93 30.95
N ASP A 54 -24.77 16.68 31.24
CA ASP A 54 -25.64 15.68 31.84
C ASP A 54 -25.77 15.91 33.35
N SER A 55 -24.69 16.31 34.02
CA SER A 55 -24.70 16.62 35.46
C SER A 55 -23.66 17.68 35.83
N VAL A 56 -23.79 18.22 37.04
CA VAL A 56 -22.91 19.24 37.62
C VAL A 56 -22.61 18.87 39.06
N ALA A 57 -21.36 19.00 39.49
CA ALA A 57 -20.95 18.81 40.87
C ALA A 57 -20.06 19.97 41.33
N VAL A 58 -20.09 20.27 42.63
CA VAL A 58 -19.16 21.20 43.26
C VAL A 58 -18.37 20.42 44.31
N GLU A 59 -17.07 20.29 44.08
CA GLU A 59 -16.14 19.60 44.98
C GLU A 59 -15.07 20.57 45.46
N GLY A 60 -15.15 20.96 46.74
CA GLY A 60 -14.29 22.00 47.31
C GLY A 60 -14.46 23.33 46.56
N ASN A 61 -13.38 23.85 45.97
CA ASN A 61 -13.42 25.05 45.13
C ASN A 61 -13.49 24.74 43.62
N THR A 62 -13.92 23.54 43.23
CA THR A 62 -13.99 23.12 41.82
C THR A 62 -15.43 22.92 41.38
N LEU A 63 -15.84 23.62 40.32
CA LEU A 63 -17.09 23.37 39.61
C LEU A 63 -16.83 22.36 38.50
N GLN A 64 -17.42 21.17 38.60
CA GLN A 64 -17.31 20.10 37.61
C GLN A 64 -18.57 20.04 36.74
N LEU A 65 -18.39 20.18 35.42
CA LEU A 65 -19.44 19.99 34.43
C LEU A 65 -19.22 18.65 33.72
N PHE A 66 -20.20 17.75 33.76
CA PHE A 66 -20.10 16.44 33.11
C PHE A 66 -20.82 16.46 31.77
N ALA A 67 -20.05 16.52 30.68
CA ALA A 67 -20.56 16.44 29.32
C ALA A 67 -20.70 14.98 28.85
N ASN A 68 -21.69 14.74 27.99
CA ASN A 68 -21.90 13.43 27.38
C ASN A 68 -20.70 12.96 26.51
N MET A 69 -20.75 11.72 26.05
CA MET A 69 -19.65 11.09 25.28
C MET A 69 -19.30 11.83 23.98
N ASN A 70 -20.24 12.53 23.34
CA ASN A 70 -19.96 13.24 22.08
C ASN A 70 -18.92 14.35 22.26
N CYS A 71 -18.81 14.92 23.46
CA CYS A 71 -17.76 15.89 23.80
C CYS A 71 -16.36 15.27 23.75
N ALA A 72 -16.21 13.99 24.13
CA ALA A 72 -14.93 13.30 24.09
C ALA A 72 -14.39 13.07 22.67
N TYR A 73 -15.22 13.27 21.64
CA TYR A 73 -14.84 13.08 20.24
C TYR A 73 -14.18 14.31 19.61
N ILE A 74 -14.18 15.44 20.31
CA ILE A 74 -13.43 16.63 19.90
C ILE A 74 -11.94 16.28 19.88
N PRO A 75 -11.19 16.64 18.82
CA PRO A 75 -9.73 16.53 18.81
C PRO A 75 -9.12 17.61 19.72
N PHE A 76 -9.08 17.35 21.03
CA PHE A 76 -8.57 18.32 21.99
C PHE A 76 -7.09 18.63 21.78
N ARG A 77 -6.76 19.92 21.86
CA ARG A 77 -5.43 20.53 21.78
C ARG A 77 -5.35 21.59 22.88
N GLU A 78 -4.15 21.95 23.33
CA GLU A 78 -4.00 22.87 24.47
C GLU A 78 -4.67 24.24 24.22
N ASP A 79 -4.65 24.72 22.98
CA ASP A 79 -5.31 25.95 22.53
C ASP A 79 -6.83 25.84 22.52
N ASN A 80 -7.40 24.80 21.91
CA ASN A 80 -8.86 24.65 21.86
C ASN A 80 -9.47 24.29 23.23
N VAL A 81 -8.71 23.62 24.11
CA VAL A 81 -9.11 23.40 25.50
C VAL A 81 -9.18 24.74 26.25
N ALA A 82 -8.20 25.62 26.05
CA ALA A 82 -8.22 26.96 26.64
C ALA A 82 -9.41 27.81 26.12
N GLU A 83 -9.68 27.79 24.81
CA GLU A 83 -10.86 28.46 24.21
C GLU A 83 -12.16 27.94 24.82
N ILE A 84 -12.28 26.62 24.99
CA ILE A 84 -13.46 26.01 25.60
C ILE A 84 -13.64 26.44 27.05
N TYR A 85 -12.58 26.39 27.86
CA TYR A 85 -12.65 26.84 29.25
C TYR A 85 -13.02 28.32 29.36
N GLN A 86 -12.45 29.18 28.51
CA GLN A 86 -12.78 30.61 28.48
C GLN A 86 -14.24 30.85 28.08
N GLY A 87 -14.70 30.20 27.00
CA GLY A 87 -16.07 30.35 26.49
C GLY A 87 -17.11 29.82 27.46
N VAL A 88 -16.87 28.67 28.09
CA VAL A 88 -17.77 28.13 29.12
C VAL A 88 -17.75 29.03 30.35
N SER A 89 -16.60 29.52 30.79
CA SER A 89 -16.51 30.46 31.93
C SER A 89 -17.29 31.75 31.71
N ALA A 90 -17.37 32.25 30.47
CA ALA A 90 -18.16 33.44 30.12
C ALA A 90 -19.67 33.20 30.16
N LEU A 91 -20.12 31.94 30.09
CA LEU A 91 -21.52 31.54 30.19
C LEU A 91 -21.95 31.23 31.63
N LEU A 92 -21.01 31.14 32.58
CA LEU A 92 -21.31 30.84 33.98
C LEU A 92 -21.88 32.07 34.71
N PRO A 93 -22.88 31.87 35.60
CA PRO A 93 -23.34 32.93 36.49
C PRO A 93 -22.22 33.46 37.39
N ALA A 94 -22.29 34.74 37.78
CA ALA A 94 -21.24 35.42 38.56
C ALA A 94 -20.90 34.72 39.89
N GLU A 95 -21.87 34.04 40.51
CA GLU A 95 -21.67 33.25 41.74
C GLU A 95 -20.71 32.06 41.55
N PHE A 96 -20.56 31.57 40.33
CA PHE A 96 -19.65 30.48 39.97
C PHE A 96 -18.28 30.97 39.50
N ALA A 97 -18.08 32.28 39.28
CA ALA A 97 -16.83 32.84 38.77
C ALA A 97 -15.60 32.62 39.69
N LYS A 98 -15.84 32.36 40.99
CA LYS A 98 -14.79 32.07 41.98
C LYS A 98 -14.32 30.61 42.00
N TYR A 99 -15.08 29.70 41.37
CA TYR A 99 -14.75 28.28 41.35
C TYR A 99 -13.76 28.00 40.22
N LYS A 100 -12.85 27.07 40.46
CA LYS A 100 -12.04 26.46 39.40
C LYS A 100 -12.97 25.62 38.52
N LEU A 101 -13.10 25.97 37.25
CA LEU A 101 -13.91 25.19 36.31
C LEU A 101 -13.15 23.92 35.88
N GLN A 102 -13.85 22.79 35.85
CA GLN A 102 -13.40 21.54 35.23
C GLN A 102 -14.53 20.97 34.37
N ILE A 103 -14.22 20.67 33.11
CA ILE A 103 -15.18 20.03 32.19
C ILE A 103 -14.73 18.57 32.04
N ARG A 104 -15.65 17.63 32.28
CA ARG A 104 -15.38 16.19 32.26
C ARG A 104 -16.23 15.50 31.20
N THR A 105 -15.64 14.57 30.48
CA THR A 105 -16.33 13.66 29.55
C THR A 105 -15.55 12.35 29.48
N ASN A 106 -16.23 11.23 29.24
CA ASN A 106 -15.61 9.90 29.23
C ASN A 106 -14.70 9.67 30.46
N LYS A 107 -15.19 10.00 31.66
CA LYS A 107 -14.51 9.91 32.96
C LYS A 107 -13.23 10.75 33.14
N ARG A 108 -12.80 11.52 32.13
CA ARG A 108 -11.59 12.36 32.12
C ARG A 108 -11.94 13.83 32.09
N SER A 109 -11.06 14.70 32.57
CA SER A 109 -11.18 16.12 32.21
C SER A 109 -10.70 16.35 30.77
N ILE A 110 -11.24 17.38 30.10
CA ILE A 110 -10.96 17.59 28.66
C ILE A 110 -9.47 17.83 28.37
N GLU A 111 -8.71 18.42 29.29
CA GLU A 111 -7.26 18.57 29.19
C GLU A 111 -6.50 17.24 29.27
N GLU A 112 -7.07 16.21 29.91
CA GLU A 112 -6.49 14.86 29.95
C GLU A 112 -6.73 14.09 28.63
N LEU A 113 -7.57 14.60 27.74
CA LEU A 113 -7.86 14.02 26.42
C LEU A 113 -7.02 14.65 25.30
N VAL A 114 -6.11 15.57 25.61
CA VAL A 114 -5.05 15.97 24.67
C VAL A 114 -4.06 14.80 24.55
N PRO A 115 -3.78 14.27 23.34
CA PRO A 115 -2.85 13.16 23.18
C PRO A 115 -1.49 13.47 23.79
N GLN A 116 -0.86 12.50 24.45
CA GLN A 116 0.42 12.72 25.12
C GLN A 116 1.50 13.28 24.18
N ALA A 117 1.54 12.84 22.92
CA ALA A 117 2.48 13.31 21.90
C ALA A 117 2.34 14.82 21.59
N LEU A 118 1.19 15.42 21.91
CA LEU A 118 0.85 16.81 21.58
C LEU A 118 0.82 17.73 22.80
N ARG A 119 1.20 17.25 23.99
CA ARG A 119 1.27 18.07 25.22
C ARG A 119 2.60 18.79 25.30
N SER A 120 2.57 20.07 25.68
CA SER A 120 3.78 20.85 25.96
C SER A 120 4.55 20.33 27.17
N LYS A 121 3.85 19.76 28.16
CA LYS A 121 4.44 19.16 29.37
C LYS A 121 4.16 17.65 29.40
N LYS A 122 5.22 16.85 29.32
CA LYS A 122 5.15 15.39 29.46
C LYS A 122 4.83 15.01 30.92
N ASP A 123 3.81 14.18 31.12
CA ASP A 123 3.52 13.62 32.43
C ASP A 123 4.44 12.41 32.71
N LYS A 124 5.53 12.69 33.43
CA LYS A 124 6.52 11.66 33.81
C LYS A 124 5.97 10.56 34.71
N LYS A 125 4.78 10.74 35.32
CA LYS A 125 4.16 9.73 36.20
C LYS A 125 3.24 8.77 35.46
N THR A 126 2.79 9.12 34.25
CA THR A 126 1.94 8.22 33.46
C THR A 126 2.78 7.08 32.86
N LYS A 127 2.34 5.85 33.10
CA LYS A 127 2.97 4.65 32.54
C LYS A 127 2.73 4.58 31.02
N THR A 128 3.82 4.57 30.25
CA THR A 128 3.80 4.40 28.79
C THR A 128 3.77 2.93 28.38
N PHE A 129 3.44 2.65 27.11
CA PHE A 129 3.50 1.32 26.53
C PHE A 129 4.78 1.12 25.70
N SER A 130 5.91 0.89 26.37
CA SER A 130 7.24 0.82 25.75
C SER A 130 8.00 -0.45 26.17
N PRO A 131 7.72 -1.62 25.56
CA PRO A 131 8.54 -2.80 25.80
C PRO A 131 10.01 -2.58 25.42
N VAL A 132 10.91 -3.17 26.20
CA VAL A 132 12.34 -3.14 25.91
C VAL A 132 12.69 -4.34 25.05
N THR A 133 12.93 -4.10 23.76
CA THR A 133 13.40 -5.13 22.80
C THR A 133 14.72 -4.68 22.20
N SER A 134 15.79 -5.42 22.47
CA SER A 134 17.12 -5.14 21.89
C SER A 134 17.38 -5.87 20.57
N LYS A 135 16.68 -6.98 20.32
CA LYS A 135 16.74 -7.75 19.07
C LYS A 135 15.31 -8.08 18.60
N PRO A 136 14.89 -7.60 17.42
CA PRO A 136 13.54 -7.83 16.92
C PRO A 136 13.39 -9.27 16.41
N LEU A 137 12.21 -9.60 15.89
CA LEU A 137 11.89 -10.95 15.42
C LEU A 137 12.73 -11.30 14.19
N VAL A 138 12.81 -10.38 13.22
CA VAL A 138 13.64 -10.44 12.02
C VAL A 138 14.45 -9.14 11.90
N THR A 139 15.73 -9.27 11.54
CA THR A 139 16.61 -8.17 11.13
C THR A 139 17.26 -8.51 9.80
N GLU A 140 17.04 -7.70 8.78
CA GLU A 140 17.80 -7.77 7.54
C GLU A 140 19.22 -7.23 7.76
N VAL A 141 20.22 -8.06 7.51
CA VAL A 141 21.64 -7.74 7.71
C VAL A 141 22.26 -7.14 6.45
N SER A 142 21.71 -7.49 5.27
CA SER A 142 22.21 -7.00 3.98
C SER A 142 21.77 -5.58 3.65
N SER A 143 20.79 -5.02 4.36
CA SER A 143 20.34 -3.64 4.13
C SER A 143 21.47 -2.65 4.42
N PRO A 144 21.75 -1.70 3.51
CA PRO A 144 22.86 -0.77 3.64
C PRO A 144 22.55 0.39 4.60
N TYR A 145 21.32 0.48 5.13
CA TYR A 145 20.89 1.54 6.03
C TYR A 145 20.01 1.00 7.17
N THR A 146 20.08 1.62 8.35
CA THR A 146 19.21 1.28 9.49
C THR A 146 18.69 2.57 10.14
N PRO A 147 17.36 2.76 10.23
CA PRO A 147 16.78 3.96 10.81
C PRO A 147 16.99 4.04 12.33
N THR A 148 17.15 5.27 12.84
CA THR A 148 17.40 5.54 14.28
C THR A 148 16.24 6.22 14.99
N ASN A 149 15.41 6.95 14.25
CA ASN A 149 14.25 7.73 14.72
C ASN A 149 12.95 7.33 14.01
N GLY A 150 12.96 6.19 13.33
CA GLY A 150 11.80 5.50 12.77
C GLY A 150 11.20 4.48 13.75
N LEU A 151 10.85 3.32 13.21
CA LEU A 151 10.19 2.19 13.87
C LEU A 151 11.12 0.99 14.13
N HIS A 152 12.44 1.18 14.04
CA HIS A 152 13.42 0.13 14.32
C HIS A 152 13.17 -0.55 15.67
N ASN A 153 13.19 -1.88 15.70
CA ASN A 153 12.86 -2.74 16.85
C ASN A 153 11.42 -2.63 17.35
N ARG A 154 10.46 -2.31 16.48
CA ARG A 154 9.02 -2.34 16.81
C ARG A 154 8.32 -3.49 16.10
N HIS A 155 7.38 -4.11 16.78
CA HIS A 155 6.49 -5.15 16.26
C HIS A 155 5.07 -4.60 16.17
N ILE A 156 4.50 -4.59 14.96
CA ILE A 156 3.15 -4.05 14.71
C ILE A 156 2.28 -5.19 14.18
N ALA A 157 1.16 -5.45 14.85
CA ALA A 157 0.13 -6.32 14.32
C ALA A 157 -0.85 -5.47 13.48
N LEU A 158 -1.04 -5.83 12.22
CA LEU A 158 -1.81 -5.05 11.26
C LEU A 158 -2.70 -5.96 10.44
N TRP A 159 -3.93 -5.53 10.17
CA TRP A 159 -4.80 -6.23 9.24
C TRP A 159 -5.71 -5.27 8.49
N GLN A 160 -5.94 -5.62 7.23
CA GLN A 160 -7.10 -5.19 6.44
C GLN A 160 -8.38 -5.85 6.97
N SER A 161 -9.55 -5.53 6.38
CA SER A 161 -10.87 -5.96 6.85
C SER A 161 -11.07 -7.50 6.78
N HIS A 162 -12.30 -7.94 6.55
CA HIS A 162 -12.69 -9.33 6.40
C HIS A 162 -12.01 -10.01 5.19
N GLY A 163 -12.37 -11.25 4.90
CA GLY A 163 -11.91 -11.97 3.72
C GLY A 163 -12.93 -13.02 3.28
N TRP A 164 -12.67 -13.69 2.17
CA TRP A 164 -13.54 -14.73 1.61
C TRP A 164 -13.71 -15.87 2.63
N TYR A 165 -14.97 -16.16 3.00
CA TYR A 165 -15.31 -17.13 4.05
C TYR A 165 -16.49 -18.03 3.69
N TYR A 166 -16.64 -19.12 4.43
CA TYR A 166 -17.73 -20.07 4.27
C TYR A 166 -18.95 -19.72 5.15
N GLU A 167 -20.10 -19.42 4.55
CA GLU A 167 -21.35 -19.21 5.27
C GLU A 167 -22.12 -20.53 5.38
N SER A 168 -21.96 -21.19 6.52
CA SER A 168 -22.59 -22.48 6.83
C SER A 168 -24.12 -22.51 6.68
N LYS A 169 -24.82 -21.39 6.86
CA LYS A 169 -26.29 -21.33 6.73
C LYS A 169 -26.75 -21.31 5.27
N LEU A 170 -25.90 -20.82 4.37
CA LEU A 170 -26.16 -20.72 2.94
C LEU A 170 -25.42 -21.81 2.15
N ASP A 171 -24.57 -22.59 2.82
CA ASP A 171 -23.77 -23.68 2.26
C ASP A 171 -22.92 -23.22 1.07
N ARG A 172 -22.24 -22.08 1.23
CA ARG A 172 -21.42 -21.46 0.17
C ARG A 172 -20.29 -20.62 0.72
N TRP A 173 -19.28 -20.40 -0.12
CA TRP A 173 -18.29 -19.35 0.09
C TRP A 173 -18.80 -17.98 -0.37
N GLU A 174 -18.52 -16.93 0.40
CA GLU A 174 -18.94 -15.55 0.09
C GLU A 174 -18.01 -14.48 0.68
N TRP A 175 -18.16 -13.26 0.18
CA TRP A 175 -17.58 -12.04 0.75
C TRP A 175 -18.50 -11.52 1.86
N GLN A 176 -17.92 -10.79 2.81
CA GLN A 176 -18.71 -10.13 3.85
C GLN A 176 -19.55 -8.99 3.30
N ARG A 177 -19.06 -8.30 2.26
CA ARG A 177 -19.74 -7.16 1.63
C ARG A 177 -20.04 -7.41 0.16
N ALA A 178 -21.07 -6.71 -0.30
CA ALA A 178 -21.45 -6.65 -1.70
C ALA A 178 -20.34 -6.22 -2.65
N ARG A 179 -20.44 -6.75 -3.88
CA ARG A 179 -19.68 -6.37 -5.08
C ARG A 179 -20.17 -5.03 -5.61
N ILE A 180 -19.58 -3.94 -5.13
CA ILE A 180 -20.05 -2.58 -5.44
C ILE A 180 -18.89 -1.69 -5.90
N PHE A 181 -19.15 -0.86 -6.91
CA PHE A 181 -18.17 0.08 -7.47
C PHE A 181 -16.85 -0.59 -7.85
N GLN A 182 -16.96 -1.74 -8.54
CA GLN A 182 -15.82 -2.51 -9.08
C GLN A 182 -14.90 -3.13 -8.02
N THR A 183 -15.30 -3.16 -6.75
CA THR A 183 -14.54 -3.79 -5.67
C THR A 183 -15.44 -4.43 -4.60
N VAL A 184 -14.84 -5.01 -3.57
CA VAL A 184 -15.46 -5.42 -2.30
C VAL A 184 -14.62 -4.86 -1.15
N GLU A 185 -15.22 -4.56 0.01
CA GLU A 185 -14.51 -4.01 1.18
C GLU A 185 -13.25 -4.83 1.55
N ASP A 186 -13.40 -6.15 1.53
CA ASP A 186 -12.42 -7.16 1.92
C ASP A 186 -11.10 -7.07 1.13
N LEU A 187 -11.20 -6.76 -0.17
CA LEU A 187 -10.04 -6.55 -1.06
C LEU A 187 -9.66 -5.07 -1.16
N TYR A 188 -10.64 -4.17 -1.09
CA TYR A 188 -10.45 -2.73 -1.15
C TYR A 188 -9.49 -2.24 -0.05
N THR A 189 -9.74 -2.61 1.21
CA THR A 189 -8.87 -2.22 2.32
C THR A 189 -7.47 -2.80 2.20
N GLN A 190 -7.35 -4.01 1.62
CA GLN A 190 -6.08 -4.66 1.33
C GLN A 190 -5.20 -3.87 0.35
N SER A 191 -5.81 -3.16 -0.61
CA SER A 191 -5.12 -2.31 -1.58
C SER A 191 -4.43 -1.06 -0.97
N TYR A 192 -4.73 -0.72 0.29
CA TYR A 192 -3.97 0.25 1.08
C TYR A 192 -2.86 -0.44 1.88
N VAL A 193 -3.21 -1.57 2.51
CA VAL A 193 -2.36 -2.26 3.47
C VAL A 193 -1.13 -2.87 2.80
N LEU A 194 -1.32 -3.70 1.78
CA LEU A 194 -0.20 -4.45 1.18
C LEU A 194 0.71 -3.60 0.28
N PRO A 195 0.19 -2.76 -0.64
CA PRO A 195 1.05 -2.01 -1.54
C PRO A 195 1.73 -0.79 -0.90
N PHE A 196 1.14 -0.23 0.17
CA PHE A 196 1.58 1.05 0.72
C PHE A 196 1.91 1.00 2.21
N LEU A 197 0.95 0.70 3.08
CA LEU A 197 1.14 0.86 4.52
C LEU A 197 2.18 -0.11 5.10
N VAL A 198 2.12 -1.40 4.74
CA VAL A 198 3.09 -2.40 5.20
C VAL A 198 4.52 -2.01 4.77
N PRO A 199 4.81 -1.72 3.48
CA PRO A 199 6.13 -1.24 3.07
C PRO A 199 6.59 0.03 3.80
N MET A 200 5.72 1.02 4.04
CA MET A 200 6.09 2.22 4.81
C MET A 200 6.55 1.90 6.23
N LEU A 201 5.86 0.96 6.89
CA LEU A 201 6.21 0.56 8.25
C LEU A 201 7.52 -0.24 8.30
N GLU A 202 7.72 -1.14 7.34
CA GLU A 202 8.94 -1.97 7.21
C GLU A 202 10.16 -1.12 6.83
N ASN A 203 10.01 -0.17 5.89
CA ASN A 203 11.06 0.79 5.52
C ASN A 203 11.44 1.75 6.66
N ALA A 204 10.51 1.99 7.60
CA ALA A 204 10.81 2.70 8.84
C ALA A 204 11.47 1.79 9.90
N GLY A 205 11.62 0.49 9.65
CA GLY A 205 12.32 -0.49 10.49
C GLY A 205 11.42 -1.38 11.36
N ALA A 206 10.10 -1.36 11.16
CA ALA A 206 9.19 -2.21 11.91
C ALA A 206 9.22 -3.66 11.40
N ASN A 207 8.93 -4.61 12.29
CA ASN A 207 8.47 -5.95 11.92
C ASN A 207 6.94 -5.93 11.90
N VAL A 208 6.33 -6.13 10.73
CA VAL A 208 4.86 -6.11 10.57
C VAL A 208 4.32 -7.53 10.46
N LEU A 209 3.32 -7.85 11.28
CA LEU A 209 2.69 -9.15 11.38
C LEU A 209 1.25 -9.04 10.89
N LEU A 210 0.83 -9.95 10.01
CA LEU A 210 -0.52 -10.00 9.45
C LEU A 210 -1.21 -11.34 9.76
N PRO A 211 -2.51 -11.35 10.09
CA PRO A 211 -3.30 -12.55 10.28
C PRO A 211 -3.94 -13.07 8.98
N ARG A 212 -3.55 -12.54 7.82
CA ARG A 212 -3.90 -13.00 6.48
C ARG A 212 -2.62 -13.14 5.64
N GLU A 213 -2.64 -14.01 4.63
CA GLU A 213 -1.51 -14.13 3.70
C GLU A 213 -1.27 -12.79 2.97
N ARG A 214 0.00 -12.37 2.90
CA ARG A 214 0.41 -11.08 2.30
C ARG A 214 0.98 -11.23 0.89
N ASP A 215 1.37 -12.43 0.49
CA ASP A 215 1.89 -12.70 -0.85
C ASP A 215 0.75 -12.98 -1.83
N CYS A 216 0.70 -12.19 -2.91
CA CYS A 216 -0.31 -12.32 -3.95
C CYS A 216 0.07 -13.38 -5.01
N GLN A 217 1.25 -13.98 -4.91
CA GLN A 217 1.66 -15.10 -5.73
C GLN A 217 0.79 -16.34 -5.45
N THR A 218 0.13 -16.85 -6.49
CA THR A 218 -0.81 -17.99 -6.37
C THR A 218 -0.10 -19.34 -6.34
N ALA A 219 1.17 -19.39 -6.74
CA ALA A 219 2.02 -20.55 -6.52
C ALA A 219 2.56 -20.61 -5.08
N GLU A 220 2.70 -21.83 -4.56
CA GLU A 220 3.36 -22.11 -3.28
C GLU A 220 4.28 -23.31 -3.42
N VAL A 221 5.47 -23.19 -2.84
CA VAL A 221 6.44 -24.28 -2.70
C VAL A 221 6.79 -24.42 -1.22
N ILE A 222 6.60 -25.63 -0.70
CA ILE A 222 7.00 -25.99 0.66
C ILE A 222 8.22 -26.93 0.57
N VAL A 223 9.26 -26.59 1.33
CA VAL A 223 10.46 -27.42 1.47
C VAL A 223 10.63 -27.72 2.95
N ASP A 224 10.76 -28.99 3.31
CA ASP A 224 10.65 -29.45 4.69
C ASP A 224 11.54 -30.68 4.92
N ASN A 225 12.01 -30.88 6.17
CA ASN A 225 12.85 -32.01 6.55
C ASN A 225 12.10 -33.34 6.58
N ASP A 226 10.77 -33.33 6.78
CA ASP A 226 9.94 -34.53 6.75
C ASP A 226 9.50 -34.93 5.32
N GLY A 227 9.95 -34.18 4.31
CA GLY A 227 9.59 -34.36 2.91
C GLY A 227 8.46 -33.42 2.46
N CYS A 228 8.19 -33.40 1.16
CA CYS A 228 7.13 -32.55 0.58
C CYS A 228 6.17 -33.39 -0.27
N LEU A 229 4.91 -32.96 -0.41
CA LEU A 229 3.86 -33.66 -1.16
C LEU A 229 4.27 -34.09 -2.58
N THR A 230 5.08 -33.28 -3.26
CA THR A 230 5.48 -33.55 -4.65
C THR A 230 6.86 -34.20 -4.77
N GLY A 231 7.65 -34.27 -3.67
CA GLY A 231 9.00 -34.85 -3.64
C GLY A 231 10.05 -34.13 -4.50
N ARG A 232 9.75 -32.93 -4.99
CA ARG A 232 10.54 -32.23 -6.03
C ARG A 232 11.58 -31.27 -5.48
N SER A 233 11.24 -30.57 -4.40
CA SER A 233 12.15 -29.72 -3.64
C SER A 233 13.04 -30.55 -2.71
N VAL A 234 14.20 -30.02 -2.33
CA VAL A 234 15.23 -30.75 -1.59
C VAL A 234 15.57 -30.04 -0.29
N TYR A 235 15.55 -30.78 0.82
CA TYR A 235 16.13 -30.40 2.09
C TYR A 235 17.45 -31.16 2.33
N THR A 236 18.49 -30.47 2.77
CA THR A 236 19.79 -31.10 3.10
C THR A 236 20.45 -30.48 4.32
N GLU A 237 21.18 -31.30 5.08
CA GLU A 237 22.00 -30.88 6.21
C GLU A 237 23.49 -31.10 5.90
N ASN A 238 24.31 -30.06 6.04
CA ASN A 238 25.76 -30.15 5.93
C ASN A 238 26.39 -29.98 7.31
N SER A 239 27.18 -30.96 7.73
CA SER A 239 27.80 -30.97 9.05
C SER A 239 29.21 -30.40 9.04
N GLY A 240 29.44 -29.37 9.85
CA GLY A 240 30.75 -28.89 10.27
C GLY A 240 31.12 -29.42 11.65
N ASP A 241 31.47 -28.53 12.58
CA ASP A 241 31.97 -28.92 13.92
C ASP A 241 30.87 -29.44 14.88
N LYS A 242 29.60 -29.23 14.55
CA LYS A 242 28.44 -29.70 15.30
C LYS A 242 27.49 -30.46 14.38
N LEU A 243 26.82 -31.48 14.90
CA LEU A 243 25.88 -32.30 14.13
C LEU A 243 24.45 -31.82 14.37
N TRP A 244 23.64 -31.83 13.31
CA TRP A 244 22.20 -31.69 13.42
C TRP A 244 21.61 -32.96 14.05
N SER A 245 20.61 -32.77 14.90
CA SER A 245 19.83 -33.86 15.48
C SER A 245 18.34 -33.55 15.41
N GLN A 246 17.51 -34.58 15.43
CA GLN A 246 16.07 -34.38 15.57
C GLN A 246 15.78 -33.78 16.95
N GLY A 247 14.96 -32.72 16.98
CA GLY A 247 14.52 -32.10 18.21
C GLY A 247 13.44 -32.91 18.93
N GLU A 248 13.24 -32.62 20.22
CA GLU A 248 12.16 -33.20 21.02
C GLU A 248 10.91 -32.32 20.87
N GLY A 249 9.89 -32.80 20.17
CA GLY A 249 8.62 -32.08 19.96
C GLY A 249 8.05 -32.24 18.55
N GLN A 250 7.03 -31.44 18.25
CA GLN A 250 6.36 -31.42 16.95
C GLN A 250 6.90 -30.27 16.08
N GLY A 251 6.98 -30.51 14.78
CA GLY A 251 7.28 -29.54 13.73
C GLY A 251 6.19 -29.50 12.67
N PHE A 252 6.44 -28.75 11.61
CA PHE A 252 5.57 -28.69 10.45
C PHE A 252 5.71 -29.96 9.60
N ALA A 253 4.61 -30.44 9.03
CA ALA A 253 4.65 -31.38 7.91
C ALA A 253 3.50 -31.14 6.93
N HIS A 254 3.82 -31.07 5.63
CA HIS A 254 2.82 -30.94 4.57
C HIS A 254 2.37 -32.33 4.09
N LEU A 255 1.51 -32.99 4.87
CA LEU A 255 1.11 -34.38 4.63
C LEU A 255 -0.06 -34.55 3.66
N ARG A 256 -0.81 -33.50 3.38
CA ARG A 256 -2.03 -33.55 2.55
C ARG A 256 -2.27 -32.25 1.77
N PRO A 257 -2.89 -32.32 0.59
CA PRO A 257 -3.15 -31.13 -0.24
C PRO A 257 -4.23 -30.21 0.32
N GLN A 258 -5.10 -30.72 1.20
CA GLN A 258 -6.22 -29.98 1.80
C GLN A 258 -6.38 -30.40 3.26
N TYR A 259 -6.72 -29.45 4.11
CA TYR A 259 -6.93 -29.64 5.55
C TYR A 259 -8.38 -29.31 5.92
N ILE A 260 -8.93 -29.99 6.91
CA ILE A 260 -10.26 -29.71 7.48
C ILE A 260 -10.15 -29.08 8.86
N ASP A 261 -11.27 -28.75 9.50
CA ASP A 261 -11.26 -28.09 10.80
C ASP A 261 -10.40 -28.80 11.84
N PHE A 262 -9.63 -27.99 12.56
CA PHE A 262 -8.76 -28.36 13.70
C PHE A 262 -7.53 -29.21 13.35
N GLU A 263 -7.34 -29.58 12.08
CA GLU A 263 -6.07 -30.13 11.61
C GLU A 263 -5.02 -29.03 11.57
N ASN A 264 -3.89 -29.27 12.22
CA ASN A 264 -2.81 -28.31 12.36
C ASN A 264 -1.50 -28.92 11.85
N PRO A 265 -0.97 -28.47 10.69
CA PRO A 265 0.22 -29.08 10.10
C PRO A 265 1.48 -28.91 10.94
N PHE A 266 1.53 -27.93 11.86
CA PHE A 266 2.62 -27.73 12.83
C PHE A 266 2.62 -28.71 14.01
N LYS A 267 1.71 -29.70 13.99
CA LYS A 267 1.65 -30.79 14.96
C LYS A 267 1.92 -32.16 14.35
N GLU A 268 2.26 -32.22 13.07
CA GLU A 268 2.32 -33.46 12.31
C GLU A 268 3.76 -33.89 11.95
N GLY A 269 4.72 -32.96 12.00
CA GLY A 269 6.11 -33.19 11.64
C GLY A 269 7.10 -33.17 12.80
N THR A 270 8.37 -33.01 12.45
CA THR A 270 9.53 -32.95 13.33
C THR A 270 10.39 -31.75 12.95
N TYR A 271 11.18 -31.24 13.90
CA TYR A 271 12.14 -30.18 13.62
C TYR A 271 13.57 -30.66 13.91
N ARG A 272 14.55 -29.95 13.35
CA ARG A 272 15.98 -30.21 13.50
C ARG A 272 16.59 -29.20 14.45
N ALA A 273 17.58 -29.62 15.24
CA ALA A 273 18.24 -28.78 16.24
C ALA A 273 19.76 -28.94 16.19
N ILE A 274 20.47 -27.86 16.52
CA ILE A 274 21.93 -27.82 16.54
C ILE A 274 22.46 -26.80 17.56
N GLU A 275 23.61 -27.08 18.15
CA GLU A 275 24.34 -26.12 18.98
C GLU A 275 25.07 -25.06 18.15
N THR A 276 25.04 -23.82 18.61
CA THR A 276 25.73 -22.70 17.97
C THR A 276 27.23 -22.71 18.22
N ILE A 277 27.97 -22.29 17.19
CA ILE A 277 29.40 -21.99 17.28
C ILE A 277 29.66 -20.53 16.88
N LYS A 278 30.81 -19.98 17.28
CA LYS A 278 31.23 -18.62 16.92
C LYS A 278 32.32 -18.57 15.84
N LYS A 279 33.18 -19.59 15.81
CA LYS A 279 34.30 -19.79 14.88
C LYS A 279 34.47 -21.29 14.68
N GLY A 280 35.01 -21.70 13.52
CA GLY A 280 35.15 -23.10 13.14
C GLY A 280 34.41 -23.40 11.84
N ASN A 281 34.22 -24.68 11.52
CA ASN A 281 33.45 -25.09 10.36
C ASN A 281 31.97 -25.04 10.69
N ALA A 282 31.24 -24.14 10.03
CA ALA A 282 29.80 -23.99 10.23
C ALA A 282 29.04 -25.20 9.68
N SER A 283 28.01 -25.60 10.41
CA SER A 283 26.99 -26.55 9.93
C SER A 283 25.82 -25.77 9.34
N THR A 284 25.23 -26.27 8.26
CA THR A 284 24.11 -25.63 7.57
C THR A 284 22.93 -26.56 7.34
N ALA A 285 21.74 -25.98 7.27
CA ALA A 285 20.54 -26.61 6.70
C ALA A 285 20.15 -25.82 5.45
N GLU A 286 19.84 -26.51 4.35
CA GLU A 286 19.53 -25.88 3.05
C GLU A 286 18.20 -26.38 2.51
N TRP A 287 17.37 -25.43 2.04
CA TRP A 287 16.10 -25.67 1.38
C TRP A 287 16.18 -25.19 -0.07
N ILE A 288 16.15 -26.12 -1.03
CA ILE A 288 16.27 -25.87 -2.47
C ILE A 288 14.89 -26.13 -3.11
N PRO A 289 14.09 -25.09 -3.39
CA PRO A 289 12.78 -25.22 -4.03
C PRO A 289 12.86 -25.63 -5.50
N GLU A 290 11.84 -26.35 -5.98
CA GLU A 290 11.50 -26.38 -7.40
C GLU A 290 10.42 -25.32 -7.69
N ILE A 291 10.84 -24.18 -8.25
CA ILE A 291 9.97 -23.04 -8.51
C ILE A 291 9.16 -23.28 -9.80
N PRO A 292 7.82 -23.13 -9.80
CA PRO A 292 7.01 -23.45 -10.97
C PRO A 292 7.19 -22.46 -12.14
N SER A 293 7.37 -21.17 -11.85
CA SER A 293 7.56 -20.12 -12.86
C SER A 293 8.48 -19.01 -12.33
N THR A 294 9.24 -18.37 -13.22
CA THR A 294 10.07 -17.22 -12.84
C THR A 294 9.17 -16.09 -12.35
N GLY A 295 9.46 -15.50 -11.20
CA GLY A 295 8.62 -14.47 -10.62
C GLY A 295 9.08 -14.04 -9.22
N GLN A 296 8.29 -13.16 -8.61
CA GLN A 296 8.47 -12.72 -7.23
C GLN A 296 7.71 -13.66 -6.28
N TYR A 297 8.37 -14.09 -5.20
CA TYR A 297 7.82 -14.98 -4.19
C TYR A 297 8.22 -14.52 -2.79
N ALA A 298 7.26 -14.47 -1.87
CA ALA A 298 7.56 -14.29 -0.45
C ALA A 298 8.25 -15.53 0.11
N VAL A 299 9.23 -15.32 0.98
CA VAL A 299 9.95 -16.39 1.69
C VAL A 299 9.58 -16.33 3.18
N TYR A 300 9.08 -17.46 3.68
CA TYR A 300 8.77 -17.69 5.08
C TYR A 300 9.60 -18.85 5.63
N VAL A 301 10.04 -18.74 6.88
CA VAL A 301 10.73 -19.80 7.60
C VAL A 301 9.92 -20.22 8.83
N SER A 302 10.01 -21.49 9.21
CA SER A 302 9.53 -21.99 10.49
C SER A 302 10.67 -22.59 11.32
N TYR A 303 10.47 -22.62 12.63
CA TYR A 303 11.40 -23.16 13.62
C TYR A 303 10.67 -23.39 14.94
N GLN A 304 11.33 -24.06 15.90
CA GLN A 304 10.81 -24.25 17.25
C GLN A 304 11.55 -23.37 18.28
N THR A 305 10.80 -22.64 19.11
CA THR A 305 11.38 -21.89 20.24
C THR A 305 11.63 -22.82 21.43
N LEU A 306 12.87 -22.82 21.93
CA LEU A 306 13.34 -23.60 23.07
C LEU A 306 13.91 -22.66 24.17
N PRO A 307 14.00 -23.10 25.45
CA PRO A 307 14.52 -22.26 26.52
C PRO A 307 15.94 -21.69 26.28
N ASN A 308 16.78 -22.40 25.53
CA ASN A 308 18.15 -21.99 25.20
C ASN A 308 18.32 -21.53 23.73
N SER A 309 17.24 -21.13 23.04
CA SER A 309 17.30 -20.70 21.63
C SER A 309 18.21 -19.48 21.39
N ALA A 310 18.86 -19.44 20.23
CA ALA A 310 19.62 -18.29 19.77
C ALA A 310 18.70 -17.11 19.46
N ASP A 311 19.20 -15.89 19.66
CA ASP A 311 18.50 -14.64 19.34
C ASP A 311 19.04 -13.98 18.07
N ASP A 312 19.87 -14.69 17.29
CA ASP A 312 20.56 -14.21 16.10
C ASP A 312 20.82 -15.34 15.07
N ALA A 313 19.86 -16.25 14.89
CA ALA A 313 19.95 -17.33 13.91
C ALA A 313 20.09 -16.76 12.49
N LEU A 314 21.15 -17.15 11.78
CA LEU A 314 21.53 -16.54 10.50
C LEU A 314 20.95 -17.32 9.31
N TYR A 315 19.97 -16.71 8.63
CA TYR A 315 19.42 -17.18 7.37
C TYR A 315 20.04 -16.42 6.19
N THR A 316 20.28 -17.09 5.07
CA THR A 316 20.70 -16.50 3.79
C THR A 316 19.75 -16.96 2.70
N VAL A 317 19.10 -16.02 2.03
CA VAL A 317 18.26 -16.27 0.86
C VAL A 317 19.12 -16.03 -0.38
N TYR A 318 19.23 -17.02 -1.26
CA TYR A 318 19.84 -16.93 -2.58
C TYR A 318 18.71 -16.71 -3.60
N HIS A 319 18.78 -15.63 -4.36
CA HIS A 319 17.74 -15.18 -5.27
C HIS A 319 18.36 -14.52 -6.51
N LYS A 320 17.54 -14.14 -7.49
CA LYS A 320 17.98 -13.54 -8.77
C LYS A 320 18.76 -12.22 -8.63
N GLY A 321 18.68 -11.56 -7.48
CA GLY A 321 19.40 -10.33 -7.15
C GLY A 321 20.72 -10.55 -6.39
N GLY A 322 21.08 -11.80 -6.10
CA GLY A 322 22.26 -12.18 -5.32
C GLY A 322 21.88 -12.89 -4.04
N THR A 323 22.34 -12.37 -2.90
CA THR A 323 22.07 -12.98 -1.59
C THR A 323 21.67 -11.93 -0.56
N THR A 324 20.59 -12.19 0.18
CA THR A 324 20.14 -11.35 1.30
C THR A 324 20.20 -12.16 2.60
N GLN A 325 20.81 -11.57 3.64
CA GLN A 325 21.01 -12.23 4.93
C GLN A 325 20.08 -11.66 6.00
N PHE A 326 19.58 -12.54 6.86
CA PHE A 326 18.66 -12.21 7.95
C PHE A 326 19.14 -12.81 9.26
N LYS A 327 18.98 -12.07 10.35
CA LYS A 327 19.03 -12.60 11.71
C LYS A 327 17.61 -12.76 12.24
N VAL A 328 17.27 -13.97 12.66
CA VAL A 328 15.97 -14.31 13.25
C VAL A 328 16.14 -14.62 14.73
N ASN A 329 15.30 -14.00 15.57
CA ASN A 329 15.31 -14.22 17.00
C ASN A 329 14.43 -15.43 17.36
N GLN A 330 15.03 -16.61 17.44
CA GLN A 330 14.31 -17.87 17.70
C GLN A 330 13.82 -18.03 19.15
N GLN A 331 14.03 -17.03 20.04
CA GLN A 331 13.42 -16.99 21.37
C GLN A 331 11.94 -16.61 21.35
N MET A 332 11.42 -16.22 20.18
CA MET A 332 10.03 -15.85 19.94
C MET A 332 9.58 -16.40 18.57
N GLY A 333 8.28 -16.44 18.31
CA GLY A 333 7.72 -16.77 16.99
C GLY A 333 7.87 -18.22 16.53
N GLY A 334 8.27 -19.16 17.39
CA GLY A 334 8.36 -20.58 17.02
C GLY A 334 6.99 -21.23 16.78
N GLY A 335 6.93 -22.19 15.87
CA GLY A 335 5.72 -22.96 15.52
C GLY A 335 4.73 -22.23 14.62
N THR A 336 5.20 -21.29 13.80
CA THR A 336 4.40 -20.56 12.79
C THR A 336 5.32 -20.11 11.64
N TRP A 337 4.74 -19.59 10.57
CA TRP A 337 5.47 -18.93 9.47
C TRP A 337 6.00 -17.55 9.86
N ILE A 338 7.29 -17.31 9.64
CA ILE A 338 7.97 -16.02 9.84
C ILE A 338 8.48 -15.49 8.50
N TYR A 339 7.96 -14.33 8.08
CA TYR A 339 8.30 -13.68 6.81
C TYR A 339 9.71 -13.09 6.84
N LEU A 340 10.50 -13.34 5.79
CA LEU A 340 11.83 -12.75 5.60
C LEU A 340 11.85 -11.64 4.55
N GLY A 341 11.06 -11.77 3.48
CA GLY A 341 11.08 -10.85 2.35
C GLY A 341 10.43 -11.47 1.11
N THR A 342 10.33 -10.68 0.03
CA THR A 342 9.89 -11.13 -1.30
C THR A 342 11.04 -10.99 -2.28
N PHE A 343 11.32 -12.05 -3.03
CA PHE A 343 12.49 -12.12 -3.90
C PHE A 343 12.18 -12.73 -5.25
N GLY A 344 12.92 -12.32 -6.28
CA GLY A 344 12.87 -12.92 -7.60
C GLY A 344 13.54 -14.29 -7.63
N PHE A 345 12.81 -15.31 -8.10
CA PHE A 345 13.33 -16.66 -8.33
C PHE A 345 13.21 -17.05 -9.80
N ASN A 346 14.17 -17.84 -10.29
CA ASN A 346 14.07 -18.48 -11.60
C ASN A 346 13.23 -19.76 -11.51
N ALA A 347 12.50 -20.09 -12.56
CA ALA A 347 11.79 -21.37 -12.67
C ALA A 347 12.75 -22.57 -12.57
N GLY A 348 12.24 -23.68 -12.06
CA GLY A 348 12.95 -24.93 -11.86
C GLY A 348 13.65 -25.02 -10.50
N ARG A 349 14.45 -26.07 -10.34
CA ARG A 349 15.25 -26.32 -9.15
C ARG A 349 16.70 -25.92 -9.41
N ASN A 350 17.17 -24.87 -8.74
CA ASN A 350 18.51 -24.30 -8.96
C ASN A 350 19.18 -24.00 -7.61
N ASN A 351 20.47 -24.32 -7.46
CA ASN A 351 21.26 -23.99 -6.26
C ASN A 351 21.49 -22.48 -6.07
N GLU A 352 21.27 -21.67 -7.10
CA GLU A 352 21.25 -20.20 -7.03
C GLU A 352 19.93 -19.65 -6.44
N CYS A 353 18.96 -20.53 -6.19
CA CYS A 353 17.62 -20.23 -5.69
C CYS A 353 17.34 -21.13 -4.48
N LYS A 354 17.81 -20.73 -3.29
CA LYS A 354 17.71 -21.55 -2.06
C LYS A 354 17.69 -20.71 -0.79
N VAL A 355 17.29 -21.31 0.32
CA VAL A 355 17.42 -20.73 1.66
C VAL A 355 18.41 -21.56 2.46
N VAL A 356 19.30 -20.91 3.22
CA VAL A 356 20.32 -21.56 4.04
C VAL A 356 20.27 -21.02 5.47
N LEU A 357 20.26 -21.90 6.45
CA LEU A 357 20.40 -21.57 7.87
C LEU A 357 21.76 -22.07 8.38
N SER A 358 22.51 -21.20 9.04
CA SER A 358 23.81 -21.53 9.64
C SER A 358 23.75 -21.61 11.16
N ASN A 359 24.55 -22.51 11.77
CA ASN A 359 24.72 -22.55 13.22
C ASN A 359 25.70 -21.49 13.79
N LEU A 360 26.12 -20.52 12.98
CA LEU A 360 26.95 -19.40 13.44
C LEU A 360 26.13 -18.42 14.29
N SER A 361 26.66 -18.06 15.46
CA SER A 361 26.05 -17.09 16.37
C SER A 361 27.12 -16.26 17.09
N SER A 362 26.72 -15.09 17.59
CA SER A 362 27.55 -14.30 18.49
C SER A 362 27.82 -15.00 19.83
N LYS A 363 26.99 -15.98 20.22
CA LYS A 363 27.06 -16.75 21.47
C LYS A 363 27.24 -18.25 21.17
N VAL A 364 28.18 -18.90 21.85
CA VAL A 364 28.44 -20.35 21.74
C VAL A 364 27.49 -21.13 22.65
N GLY A 365 27.04 -22.31 22.22
CA GLY A 365 26.24 -23.23 23.05
C GLY A 365 24.78 -22.82 23.22
N ARG A 366 24.28 -21.89 22.40
CA ARG A 366 22.83 -21.69 22.22
C ARG A 366 22.30 -22.75 21.25
N ILE A 367 20.99 -22.88 21.14
CA ILE A 367 20.35 -23.80 20.21
C ILE A 367 19.75 -23.04 19.03
N ILE A 368 20.01 -23.51 17.82
CA ILE A 368 19.27 -23.12 16.61
C ILE A 368 18.40 -24.30 16.21
N THR A 369 17.16 -24.02 15.81
CA THR A 369 16.24 -25.00 15.27
C THR A 369 15.87 -24.67 13.81
N ALA A 370 15.56 -25.71 13.04
CA ALA A 370 15.19 -25.64 11.63
C ALA A 370 13.99 -26.57 11.39
N ASP A 371 13.06 -26.17 10.54
CA ASP A 371 11.85 -26.92 10.25
C ASP A 371 11.57 -26.78 8.74
N ALA A 372 10.55 -26.01 8.35
CA ALA A 372 10.16 -25.83 6.96
C ALA A 372 10.43 -24.40 6.41
N VAL A 373 10.48 -24.31 5.09
CA VAL A 373 10.51 -23.06 4.32
C VAL A 373 9.33 -23.05 3.35
N LYS A 374 8.55 -21.97 3.38
CA LYS A 374 7.44 -21.70 2.44
C LYS A 374 7.83 -20.57 1.49
N ILE A 375 7.67 -20.80 0.19
CA ILE A 375 7.99 -19.83 -0.88
C ILE A 375 6.75 -19.62 -1.74
N GLY A 376 6.22 -18.39 -1.77
CA GLY A 376 4.96 -18.05 -2.44
C GLY A 376 3.75 -18.02 -1.50
N GLY A 377 2.64 -17.42 -1.94
CA GLY A 377 1.40 -17.27 -1.17
C GLY A 377 0.45 -18.46 -1.26
N GLY A 378 0.31 -19.03 -2.46
CA GLY A 378 -0.47 -20.23 -2.70
C GLY A 378 -1.99 -20.01 -2.82
N MET A 379 -2.69 -21.11 -3.01
CA MET A 379 -4.16 -21.17 -3.01
C MET A 379 -4.69 -21.58 -1.63
N GLY A 380 -5.95 -21.24 -1.35
CA GLY A 380 -6.67 -21.70 -0.18
C GLY A 380 -6.76 -23.23 -0.12
N ASN A 381 -6.39 -23.81 1.02
CA ASN A 381 -6.33 -25.26 1.22
C ASN A 381 -7.10 -25.74 2.45
N ILE A 382 -7.88 -24.87 3.11
CA ILE A 382 -8.78 -25.27 4.21
C ILE A 382 -10.17 -25.54 3.66
N ALA A 383 -10.66 -26.77 3.82
CA ALA A 383 -11.90 -27.24 3.23
C ALA A 383 -13.12 -27.14 4.17
N ARG A 384 -14.27 -26.84 3.56
CA ARG A 384 -15.62 -26.86 4.15
C ARG A 384 -16.53 -27.76 3.32
N GLY A 385 -16.12 -29.02 3.18
CA GLY A 385 -16.63 -29.92 2.13
C GLY A 385 -15.90 -29.71 0.79
N GLU A 386 -15.61 -28.46 0.44
CA GLU A 386 -14.71 -28.06 -0.63
C GLU A 386 -13.77 -26.94 -0.17
N VAL A 387 -12.63 -26.77 -0.85
CA VAL A 387 -11.77 -25.58 -0.67
C VAL A 387 -12.40 -24.36 -1.32
N SER A 388 -11.98 -23.16 -0.93
CA SER A 388 -12.54 -21.91 -1.42
C SER A 388 -12.39 -21.68 -2.93
N GLY A 389 -11.36 -22.26 -3.55
CA GLY A 389 -10.99 -21.99 -4.93
C GLY A 389 -10.32 -20.62 -5.15
N TYR A 390 -10.05 -19.86 -4.09
CA TYR A 390 -9.48 -18.51 -4.16
C TYR A 390 -7.99 -18.51 -3.78
N PRO A 391 -7.19 -17.55 -4.28
CA PRO A 391 -5.86 -17.28 -3.77
C PRO A 391 -5.89 -17.04 -2.25
N ARG A 392 -4.88 -17.52 -1.54
CA ARG A 392 -4.89 -17.48 -0.07
C ARG A 392 -4.91 -16.04 0.49
N PHE A 393 -4.35 -15.08 -0.24
CA PHE A 393 -4.39 -13.67 0.16
C PHE A 393 -5.81 -13.09 0.18
N CYS A 394 -6.78 -13.70 -0.52
CA CYS A 394 -8.19 -13.31 -0.53
C CYS A 394 -8.97 -13.87 0.67
N GLU A 395 -8.50 -14.95 1.28
CA GLU A 395 -9.24 -15.67 2.32
C GLU A 395 -9.29 -14.91 3.65
N ALA A 396 -10.35 -15.21 4.42
CA ALA A 396 -10.51 -14.76 5.79
C ALA A 396 -9.32 -15.19 6.67
N ALA A 397 -9.03 -14.40 7.70
CA ALA A 397 -7.90 -14.59 8.60
C ALA A 397 -7.89 -15.99 9.24
N ARG A 398 -9.06 -16.52 9.59
CA ARG A 398 -9.18 -17.81 10.27
C ARG A 398 -8.53 -18.98 9.51
N TYR A 399 -8.54 -18.97 8.17
CA TYR A 399 -7.99 -20.04 7.34
C TYR A 399 -6.47 -19.92 7.26
N TRP A 400 -5.96 -18.70 7.08
CA TRP A 400 -4.53 -18.44 7.16
C TRP A 400 -3.95 -18.82 8.52
N LEU A 401 -4.61 -18.44 9.61
CA LEU A 401 -4.14 -18.76 10.95
C LEU A 401 -4.08 -20.28 11.20
N GLN A 402 -5.05 -21.04 10.67
CA GLN A 402 -4.98 -22.51 10.72
C GLN A 402 -3.77 -23.04 9.94
N TRP A 403 -3.58 -22.57 8.69
CA TRP A 403 -2.43 -22.96 7.87
C TRP A 403 -1.08 -22.55 8.48
N ALA A 404 -1.06 -21.44 9.21
CA ALA A 404 0.10 -20.94 9.94
C ALA A 404 0.33 -21.62 11.31
N GLY A 405 -0.42 -22.67 11.63
CA GLY A 405 -0.22 -23.47 12.84
C GLY A 405 -0.74 -22.85 14.12
N ILE A 406 -1.48 -21.74 14.03
CA ILE A 406 -2.06 -21.07 15.20
C ILE A 406 -3.10 -22.00 15.83
N PRO A 407 -3.19 -22.09 17.17
CA PRO A 407 -4.17 -22.97 17.82
C PRO A 407 -5.61 -22.65 17.46
N ASP A 408 -6.45 -23.67 17.37
CA ASP A 408 -7.91 -23.59 17.17
C ASP A 408 -8.61 -22.71 18.20
N SER A 409 -8.14 -22.70 19.45
CA SER A 409 -8.61 -21.79 20.50
C SER A 409 -8.44 -20.29 20.18
N VAL A 410 -7.64 -19.95 19.17
CA VAL A 410 -7.40 -18.58 18.71
C VAL A 410 -8.23 -18.26 17.48
N TYR A 411 -8.22 -19.14 16.48
CA TYR A 411 -8.88 -18.86 15.19
C TYR A 411 -10.33 -19.36 15.09
N SER A 412 -10.81 -20.16 16.04
CA SER A 412 -12.17 -20.69 16.01
C SER A 412 -12.86 -20.66 17.39
N GLU A 413 -13.17 -19.45 17.89
CA GLU A 413 -13.95 -19.26 19.13
C GLU A 413 -15.30 -20.00 19.06
N SER A 414 -15.90 -20.10 17.87
CA SER A 414 -17.17 -20.79 17.64
C SER A 414 -17.06 -22.32 17.63
N ASN A 415 -15.84 -22.88 17.61
CA ASN A 415 -15.54 -24.31 17.37
C ASN A 415 -16.12 -24.81 16.03
N GLY A 416 -15.77 -24.15 14.94
CA GLY A 416 -16.12 -24.53 13.56
C GLY A 416 -17.57 -24.28 13.17
N LYS A 417 -18.33 -23.49 13.96
CA LYS A 417 -19.77 -23.27 13.75
C LYS A 417 -20.11 -22.00 12.99
N ASN A 418 -19.23 -21.02 12.99
CA ASN A 418 -19.48 -19.71 12.40
C ASN A 418 -18.17 -19.03 11.97
N ASP A 419 -17.77 -19.32 10.74
CA ASP A 419 -16.55 -18.83 10.11
C ASP A 419 -16.51 -17.31 10.03
N TYR A 420 -17.65 -16.65 9.77
CA TYR A 420 -17.73 -15.19 9.75
C TYR A 420 -17.35 -14.59 11.10
N THR A 421 -17.94 -15.10 12.19
CA THR A 421 -17.60 -14.59 13.53
C THR A 421 -16.19 -14.95 13.96
N ASP A 422 -15.70 -16.10 13.51
CA ASP A 422 -14.34 -16.55 13.80
C ASP A 422 -13.29 -15.68 13.06
N ASP A 423 -13.58 -15.22 11.85
CA ASP A 423 -12.71 -14.32 11.09
C ASP A 423 -12.38 -13.03 11.85
N TYR A 424 -13.37 -12.21 12.20
CA TYR A 424 -13.06 -10.93 12.84
C TYR A 424 -12.65 -11.04 14.30
N LYS A 425 -13.14 -12.06 15.02
CA LYS A 425 -12.78 -12.24 16.43
C LYS A 425 -11.36 -12.76 16.59
N CYS A 426 -10.90 -13.64 15.70
CA CYS A 426 -9.59 -14.27 15.87
C CYS A 426 -8.45 -13.27 15.92
N ARG A 427 -8.53 -12.14 15.20
CA ARG A 427 -7.45 -11.15 15.09
C ARG A 427 -7.05 -10.55 16.44
N GLY A 428 -8.05 -10.26 17.29
CA GLY A 428 -7.81 -9.75 18.63
C GLY A 428 -7.19 -10.79 19.57
N ILE A 429 -7.62 -12.04 19.47
CA ILE A 429 -7.08 -13.17 20.24
C ILE A 429 -5.66 -13.51 19.74
N TRP A 430 -5.44 -13.43 18.43
CA TRP A 430 -4.16 -13.67 17.78
C TRP A 430 -3.11 -12.68 18.26
N VAL A 431 -3.43 -11.38 18.36
CA VAL A 431 -2.52 -10.37 18.96
C VAL A 431 -2.12 -10.76 20.39
N ASN A 432 -3.05 -11.29 21.18
CA ASN A 432 -2.77 -11.76 22.54
C ASN A 432 -1.89 -13.02 22.53
N TYR A 433 -2.12 -13.94 21.59
CA TYR A 433 -1.29 -15.13 21.38
C TYR A 433 0.13 -14.78 20.90
N LEU A 434 0.30 -13.82 19.99
CA LEU A 434 1.61 -13.33 19.58
C LEU A 434 2.39 -12.80 20.80
N SER A 435 1.71 -12.00 21.64
CA SER A 435 2.32 -11.30 22.77
C SER A 435 2.44 -12.11 24.06
N GLY A 436 1.70 -13.20 24.22
CA GLY A 436 1.75 -14.05 25.40
C GLY A 436 3.17 -14.54 25.69
N GLY A 437 3.58 -14.42 26.95
CA GLY A 437 4.91 -14.76 27.46
C GLY A 437 5.97 -13.67 27.25
N SER A 438 5.68 -12.64 26.45
CA SER A 438 6.57 -11.49 26.27
C SER A 438 6.51 -10.50 27.44
N ALA A 439 7.41 -9.51 27.43
CA ALA A 439 7.43 -8.45 28.43
C ALA A 439 6.15 -7.57 28.48
N VAL A 440 5.33 -7.54 27.41
CA VAL A 440 4.07 -6.77 27.40
C VAL A 440 2.87 -7.57 27.88
N ASN A 441 2.92 -8.90 27.80
CA ASN A 441 1.85 -9.81 28.20
C ASN A 441 2.41 -11.07 28.90
N PRO A 442 3.04 -10.92 30.08
CA PRO A 442 3.84 -11.99 30.69
C PRO A 442 3.02 -13.12 31.33
N THR A 443 1.73 -12.90 31.56
CA THR A 443 0.86 -13.86 32.26
C THR A 443 0.17 -14.85 31.33
N GLU A 444 -0.09 -14.46 30.09
CA GLU A 444 -0.68 -15.33 29.07
C GLU A 444 0.43 -16.13 28.37
N LYS A 445 0.10 -17.30 27.82
CA LYS A 445 1.05 -18.10 27.03
C LYS A 445 0.91 -17.75 25.55
N GLY A 446 2.01 -17.80 24.81
CA GLY A 446 2.02 -17.35 23.42
C GLY A 446 3.39 -17.46 22.76
N LEU A 447 3.59 -16.65 21.71
CA LEU A 447 4.79 -16.67 20.88
C LEU A 447 5.92 -15.75 21.37
N ASN A 448 5.79 -15.12 22.54
CA ASN A 448 6.79 -14.24 23.14
C ASN A 448 7.17 -13.00 22.29
N ILE A 449 6.37 -12.59 21.31
CA ILE A 449 6.64 -11.43 20.46
C ILE A 449 6.10 -10.16 21.15
N PRO A 450 6.95 -9.18 21.51
CA PRO A 450 6.51 -7.99 22.24
C PRO A 450 5.80 -6.96 21.34
N VAL A 451 4.57 -7.27 20.92
CA VAL A 451 3.72 -6.43 20.04
C VAL A 451 3.53 -5.04 20.67
N ASN A 452 3.89 -3.99 19.93
CA ASN A 452 3.83 -2.61 20.38
C ASN A 452 2.44 -1.98 20.25
N MET A 453 1.73 -2.34 19.19
CA MET A 453 0.39 -1.88 18.91
C MET A 453 -0.28 -2.81 17.89
N ALA A 454 -1.60 -2.71 17.81
CA ALA A 454 -2.39 -3.33 16.75
C ALA A 454 -3.24 -2.30 15.99
N PHE A 455 -3.53 -2.57 14.73
CA PHE A 455 -4.34 -1.71 13.88
C PHE A 455 -5.24 -2.53 12.94
N ALA A 456 -6.54 -2.24 13.00
CA ALA A 456 -7.55 -2.81 12.10
C ALA A 456 -7.96 -1.77 11.06
N PHE A 457 -7.80 -2.07 9.77
CA PHE A 457 -8.18 -1.19 8.67
C PHE A 457 -9.48 -1.68 8.04
N HIS A 458 -10.55 -0.90 8.20
CA HIS A 458 -11.87 -1.10 7.60
C HIS A 458 -12.33 0.11 6.76
N SER A 459 -13.42 -0.07 6.03
CA SER A 459 -14.21 1.03 5.46
C SER A 459 -15.70 0.82 5.73
N ASP A 460 -16.43 1.92 5.88
CA ASP A 460 -17.81 1.92 6.35
C ASP A 460 -18.82 1.71 5.21
N ALA A 461 -20.10 1.59 5.56
CA ALA A 461 -21.21 1.34 4.66
C ALA A 461 -22.24 2.50 4.60
N GLY A 462 -21.83 3.74 4.90
CA GLY A 462 -22.73 4.90 4.81
C GLY A 462 -23.03 5.32 3.37
N THR A 463 -24.27 5.68 3.02
CA THR A 463 -24.63 6.05 1.64
C THR A 463 -25.22 7.46 1.57
N THR A 464 -24.99 8.14 0.44
CA THR A 464 -25.67 9.41 0.13
C THR A 464 -26.14 9.40 -1.32
N LEU A 465 -27.29 10.04 -1.59
CA LEU A 465 -27.84 10.10 -2.95
C LEU A 465 -27.10 11.13 -3.84
N ASN A 466 -26.34 12.03 -3.23
CA ASN A 466 -25.56 13.05 -3.92
C ASN A 466 -24.06 12.74 -3.82
N ASP A 467 -23.22 13.75 -4.02
CA ASP A 467 -21.77 13.63 -3.96
C ASP A 467 -21.15 14.09 -2.63
N SER A 468 -21.91 14.04 -1.52
CA SER A 468 -21.37 14.38 -0.21
C SER A 468 -20.45 13.28 0.35
N ILE A 469 -19.49 13.69 1.17
CA ILE A 469 -18.41 12.84 1.68
C ILE A 469 -18.77 12.31 3.07
N ILE A 470 -18.77 10.99 3.25
CA ILE A 470 -19.00 10.37 4.56
C ILE A 470 -17.78 10.60 5.46
N GLY A 471 -16.58 10.34 4.91
CA GLY A 471 -15.30 10.57 5.58
C GLY A 471 -15.00 9.59 6.72
N THR A 472 -14.07 9.99 7.59
CA THR A 472 -13.28 9.07 8.43
C THR A 472 -13.77 8.97 9.86
N LEU A 473 -14.00 7.74 10.33
CA LEU A 473 -14.38 7.40 11.70
C LEU A 473 -13.25 6.56 12.35
N GLY A 474 -12.92 6.87 13.60
CA GLY A 474 -11.99 6.06 14.40
C GLY A 474 -12.72 5.34 15.53
N ILE A 475 -12.32 4.12 15.86
CA ILE A 475 -12.92 3.32 16.93
C ILE A 475 -11.81 2.82 17.87
N TYR A 476 -12.01 3.01 19.17
CA TYR A 476 -11.19 2.46 20.24
C TYR A 476 -12.06 1.95 21.39
N TYR A 477 -11.46 1.25 22.36
CA TYR A 477 -12.19 0.84 23.56
C TYR A 477 -11.35 0.89 24.83
N THR A 478 -11.80 1.66 25.81
CA THR A 478 -11.11 1.81 27.11
C THR A 478 -11.63 0.88 28.20
N ASN A 479 -12.92 0.53 28.19
CA ASN A 479 -13.59 -0.16 29.30
C ASN A 479 -13.45 -1.70 29.27
N ALA A 480 -12.20 -2.18 29.18
CA ALA A 480 -11.85 -3.59 29.30
C ALA A 480 -10.69 -3.78 30.28
N TYR A 481 -10.63 -4.92 30.96
CA TYR A 481 -9.50 -5.30 31.83
C TYR A 481 -9.13 -4.24 32.87
N ASN A 482 -10.12 -3.67 33.56
CA ASN A 482 -9.93 -2.56 34.52
C ASN A 482 -9.22 -1.34 33.90
N GLU A 483 -9.53 -1.06 32.63
CA GLU A 483 -9.01 0.05 31.84
C GLU A 483 -7.47 0.03 31.66
N LYS A 484 -6.85 -1.16 31.76
CA LYS A 484 -5.40 -1.35 31.63
C LYS A 484 -5.02 -2.46 30.64
N PHE A 485 -3.91 -2.25 29.94
CA PHE A 485 -3.22 -3.29 29.18
C PHE A 485 -2.47 -4.28 30.09
N ALA A 486 -1.94 -5.36 29.54
CA ALA A 486 -1.28 -6.41 30.32
C ALA A 486 -0.02 -5.92 31.06
N ASN A 487 0.70 -4.96 30.49
CA ASN A 487 1.81 -4.30 31.17
C ASN A 487 1.36 -3.25 32.20
N GLY A 488 0.06 -3.01 32.39
CA GLY A 488 -0.51 -2.05 33.34
C GLY A 488 -0.62 -0.60 32.84
N ALA A 489 -0.22 -0.30 31.60
CA ALA A 489 -0.46 1.00 30.98
C ALA A 489 -1.97 1.23 30.75
N SER A 490 -2.40 2.49 30.72
CA SER A 490 -3.80 2.87 30.55
C SER A 490 -4.32 2.52 29.15
N ARG A 491 -5.54 1.99 29.04
CA ARG A 491 -6.20 1.80 27.74
C ARG A 491 -6.57 3.10 27.02
N TYR A 492 -6.47 4.25 27.69
CA TYR A 492 -6.60 5.55 27.01
C TYR A 492 -5.48 5.82 26.01
N LEU A 493 -4.38 5.05 26.01
CA LEU A 493 -3.41 5.13 24.92
C LEU A 493 -4.03 4.76 23.56
N SER A 494 -5.07 3.92 23.52
CA SER A 494 -5.84 3.68 22.28
C SER A 494 -6.58 4.93 21.80
N HIS A 495 -7.08 5.78 22.73
CA HIS A 495 -7.68 7.05 22.35
C HIS A 495 -6.65 7.97 21.68
N ASP A 496 -5.44 8.06 22.26
CA ASP A 496 -4.37 8.89 21.73
C ASP A 496 -3.91 8.41 20.35
N LEU A 497 -3.75 7.08 20.20
CA LEU A 497 -3.45 6.44 18.91
C LEU A 497 -4.52 6.80 17.85
N THR A 498 -5.80 6.63 18.19
CA THR A 498 -6.91 6.96 17.28
C THR A 498 -6.93 8.44 16.90
N ASP A 499 -6.71 9.35 17.86
CA ASP A 499 -6.73 10.79 17.57
C ASP A 499 -5.58 11.19 16.64
N LEU A 500 -4.37 10.68 16.89
CA LEU A 500 -3.18 10.97 16.07
C LEU A 500 -3.36 10.48 14.63
N ILE A 501 -3.79 9.23 14.43
CA ILE A 501 -4.02 8.67 13.09
C ILE A 501 -5.13 9.43 12.37
N GLN A 502 -6.30 9.59 12.99
CA GLN A 502 -7.44 10.28 12.36
C GLN A 502 -7.10 11.74 12.04
N SER A 503 -6.33 12.44 12.88
CA SER A 503 -5.88 13.81 12.62
C SER A 503 -4.93 13.92 11.45
N ASN A 504 -3.96 13.01 11.30
CA ASN A 504 -3.08 13.04 10.13
C ASN A 504 -3.88 12.75 8.84
N ILE A 505 -4.77 11.74 8.84
CA ILE A 505 -5.62 11.44 7.67
C ILE A 505 -6.44 12.66 7.25
N VAL A 506 -7.20 13.22 8.19
CA VAL A 506 -8.10 14.34 7.89
C VAL A 506 -7.33 15.58 7.45
N ARG A 507 -6.20 15.90 8.11
CA ARG A 507 -5.36 17.03 7.72
C ARG A 507 -4.87 16.86 6.27
N ASP A 508 -4.22 15.73 5.99
CA ASP A 508 -3.55 15.50 4.72
C ASP A 508 -4.58 15.43 3.57
N VAL A 509 -5.70 14.73 3.76
CA VAL A 509 -6.77 14.66 2.75
C VAL A 509 -7.40 16.03 2.52
N ARG A 510 -7.69 16.82 3.56
CA ARG A 510 -8.24 18.17 3.39
C ARG A 510 -7.30 19.11 2.66
N THR A 511 -6.00 19.01 2.92
CA THR A 511 -5.01 19.87 2.28
C THR A 511 -4.74 19.47 0.83
N LEU A 512 -4.65 18.16 0.57
CA LEU A 512 -4.22 17.64 -0.73
C LEU A 512 -5.36 17.35 -1.69
N TYR A 513 -6.57 17.01 -1.24
CA TYR A 513 -7.59 16.45 -2.15
C TYR A 513 -8.99 17.01 -1.94
N GLU A 514 -9.51 16.99 -0.71
CA GLU A 514 -10.92 17.29 -0.43
C GLU A 514 -11.05 18.15 0.83
N PRO A 515 -11.05 19.50 0.71
CA PRO A 515 -11.15 20.41 1.85
C PRO A 515 -12.36 20.18 2.74
N GLN A 516 -13.44 19.58 2.20
CA GLN A 516 -14.65 19.24 2.93
C GLN A 516 -14.66 17.81 3.46
N TRP A 517 -13.52 17.11 3.50
CA TRP A 517 -13.45 15.75 4.01
C TRP A 517 -13.95 15.68 5.45
N THR A 518 -14.96 14.86 5.67
CA THR A 518 -15.66 14.81 6.96
C THR A 518 -14.78 14.07 7.99
N ARG A 519 -14.46 14.74 9.10
CA ARG A 519 -13.96 14.05 10.31
C ARG A 519 -15.17 13.59 11.10
N ARG A 520 -15.40 12.29 11.21
CA ARG A 520 -16.44 11.72 12.07
C ARG A 520 -15.88 11.51 13.49
N GLY A 521 -16.71 11.03 14.39
CA GLY A 521 -16.30 10.78 15.79
C GLY A 521 -15.11 9.83 15.94
N LYS A 522 -14.51 9.84 17.13
CA LYS A 522 -13.56 8.81 17.60
C LYS A 522 -14.24 7.98 18.68
N TRP A 523 -14.98 6.97 18.27
CA TRP A 523 -15.91 6.21 19.11
C TRP A 523 -15.18 5.36 20.17
N ASN A 524 -15.58 5.51 21.43
CA ASN A 524 -15.20 4.59 22.50
C ASN A 524 -16.23 3.45 22.58
N GLN A 525 -16.12 2.45 21.69
CA GLN A 525 -17.14 1.41 21.51
C GLN A 525 -16.55 0.00 21.54
N SER A 526 -17.36 -0.94 22.03
CA SER A 526 -16.96 -2.33 22.34
C SER A 526 -16.88 -3.23 21.10
N TYR A 527 -16.19 -2.77 20.06
CA TYR A 527 -15.88 -3.58 18.89
C TYR A 527 -14.82 -4.62 19.27
N TYR A 528 -14.98 -5.86 18.82
CA TYR A 528 -14.16 -6.98 19.29
C TYR A 528 -12.67 -6.73 19.05
N GLU A 529 -12.32 -6.27 17.84
CA GLU A 529 -10.95 -5.95 17.41
C GLU A 529 -10.32 -4.77 18.17
N ALA A 530 -11.12 -3.84 18.69
CA ALA A 530 -10.64 -2.76 19.57
C ALA A 530 -10.59 -3.16 21.06
N ARG A 531 -11.44 -4.13 21.46
CA ARG A 531 -11.64 -4.52 22.86
C ARG A 531 -10.62 -5.54 23.35
N VAL A 532 -10.43 -6.62 22.59
CA VAL A 532 -9.75 -7.84 23.06
C VAL A 532 -8.23 -7.73 23.12
N PRO A 533 -7.55 -7.04 22.17
CA PRO A 533 -6.11 -6.87 22.26
C PRO A 533 -5.62 -6.31 23.61
N ARG A 534 -4.57 -6.94 24.13
CA ARG A 534 -3.86 -6.55 25.36
C ARG A 534 -2.77 -5.49 25.11
N VAL A 535 -2.76 -4.88 23.93
CA VAL A 535 -1.85 -3.83 23.46
C VAL A 535 -2.65 -2.61 22.94
N PRO A 536 -2.06 -1.40 22.86
CA PRO A 536 -2.70 -0.24 22.24
C PRO A 536 -3.23 -0.58 20.84
N THR A 537 -4.54 -0.39 20.66
CA THR A 537 -5.23 -0.82 19.44
C THR A 537 -6.30 0.18 19.03
N MET A 538 -6.48 0.35 17.72
CA MET A 538 -7.62 1.04 17.13
C MET A 538 -8.15 0.29 15.91
N LEU A 539 -9.43 0.55 15.59
CA LEU A 539 -10.04 0.20 14.32
C LEU A 539 -10.34 1.50 13.55
N LEU A 540 -9.96 1.53 12.28
CA LEU A 540 -10.20 2.64 11.36
C LEU A 540 -11.35 2.29 10.42
N GLU A 541 -12.32 3.19 10.31
CA GLU A 541 -13.30 3.20 9.22
C GLU A 541 -12.95 4.40 8.32
N LEU A 542 -12.15 4.17 7.27
CA LEU A 542 -11.50 5.26 6.53
C LEU A 542 -12.48 6.21 5.84
N LEU A 543 -13.38 5.61 5.07
CA LEU A 543 -14.39 6.24 4.22
C LEU A 543 -15.54 5.25 4.03
N SER A 544 -16.59 5.60 3.28
CA SER A 544 -17.61 4.61 2.94
C SER A 544 -17.37 3.94 1.59
N HIS A 545 -17.21 2.62 1.58
CA HIS A 545 -17.10 1.85 0.33
C HIS A 545 -18.44 1.75 -0.42
N GLN A 546 -19.55 2.10 0.21
CA GLN A 546 -20.88 2.16 -0.41
C GLN A 546 -21.25 3.57 -0.90
N ASN A 547 -20.39 4.56 -0.73
CA ASN A 547 -20.63 5.93 -1.20
C ASN A 547 -19.78 6.25 -2.43
N PHE A 548 -20.43 6.49 -3.56
CA PHE A 548 -19.75 6.76 -4.83
C PHE A 548 -18.77 7.94 -4.76
N ALA A 549 -19.12 9.01 -4.04
CA ALA A 549 -18.24 10.17 -3.88
C ALA A 549 -16.93 9.84 -3.17
N ASP A 550 -17.00 8.98 -2.15
CA ASP A 550 -15.82 8.52 -1.42
C ASP A 550 -14.99 7.57 -2.29
N MET A 551 -15.64 6.65 -3.03
CA MET A 551 -14.94 5.67 -3.87
C MET A 551 -14.21 6.28 -5.07
N ARG A 552 -14.64 7.45 -5.58
CA ARG A 552 -13.83 8.20 -6.56
C ARG A 552 -12.45 8.63 -6.03
N TYR A 553 -12.32 8.82 -4.72
CA TYR A 553 -11.02 8.99 -4.07
C TYR A 553 -10.41 7.62 -3.75
N GLY A 554 -11.22 6.71 -3.20
CA GLY A 554 -10.75 5.41 -2.69
C GLY A 554 -10.09 4.51 -3.74
N LEU A 555 -10.52 4.59 -5.00
CA LEU A 555 -9.94 3.80 -6.10
C LEU A 555 -8.67 4.42 -6.69
N ASP A 556 -8.28 5.63 -6.30
CA ASP A 556 -7.08 6.28 -6.83
C ASP A 556 -5.81 5.88 -6.06
N PRO A 557 -4.79 5.29 -6.70
CA PRO A 557 -3.54 4.91 -6.02
C PRO A 557 -2.80 6.08 -5.36
N ARG A 558 -2.92 7.32 -5.87
CA ARG A 558 -2.32 8.51 -5.26
C ARG A 558 -2.99 8.83 -3.92
N PHE A 559 -4.32 8.68 -3.85
CA PHE A 559 -5.06 8.82 -2.60
C PHE A 559 -4.70 7.71 -1.60
N ARG A 560 -4.58 6.47 -2.08
CA ARG A 560 -4.16 5.31 -1.26
C ARG A 560 -2.78 5.51 -0.64
N PHE A 561 -1.81 5.99 -1.41
CA PHE A 561 -0.47 6.34 -0.93
C PHE A 561 -0.53 7.41 0.17
N THR A 562 -1.21 8.53 -0.08
CA THR A 562 -1.30 9.64 0.88
C THR A 562 -1.98 9.24 2.18
N VAL A 563 -3.09 8.49 2.13
CA VAL A 563 -3.78 8.01 3.33
C VAL A 563 -2.89 7.04 4.11
N SER A 564 -2.23 6.10 3.43
CA SER A 564 -1.29 5.16 4.07
C SER A 564 -0.13 5.89 4.74
N ARG A 565 0.41 6.93 4.08
CA ARG A 565 1.45 7.80 4.64
C ARG A 565 0.93 8.55 5.87
N ALA A 566 -0.30 9.07 5.84
CA ALA A 566 -0.91 9.75 6.99
C ALA A 566 -1.13 8.81 8.19
N ILE A 567 -1.53 7.56 7.93
CA ILE A 567 -1.64 6.50 8.95
C ILE A 567 -0.27 6.22 9.56
N TYR A 568 0.75 6.01 8.74
CA TYR A 568 2.14 5.82 9.18
C TYR A 568 2.63 6.97 10.06
N LYS A 569 2.43 8.24 9.66
CA LYS A 569 2.79 9.42 10.49
C LYS A 569 2.15 9.34 11.88
N GLY A 570 0.84 9.03 11.94
CA GLY A 570 0.12 8.90 13.20
C GLY A 570 0.63 7.76 14.09
N MET A 571 0.91 6.59 13.49
CA MET A 571 1.51 5.45 14.19
C MET A 571 2.91 5.78 14.73
N LEU A 572 3.76 6.40 13.92
CA LEU A 572 5.10 6.81 14.30
C LEU A 572 5.08 7.82 15.45
N GLN A 573 4.27 8.87 15.35
CA GLN A 573 4.08 9.86 16.41
C GLN A 573 3.64 9.20 17.73
N PHE A 574 2.67 8.27 17.65
CA PHE A 574 2.22 7.53 18.81
C PHE A 574 3.35 6.70 19.42
N LEU A 575 3.99 5.84 18.63
CA LEU A 575 5.04 4.94 19.11
C LEU A 575 6.22 5.72 19.68
N CYS A 576 6.78 6.69 18.96
CA CYS A 576 7.91 7.49 19.47
C CYS A 576 7.56 8.20 20.80
N SER A 577 6.33 8.68 20.97
CA SER A 577 5.89 9.27 22.24
C SER A 577 5.93 8.28 23.41
N GLN A 578 5.59 7.00 23.19
CA GLN A 578 5.64 5.97 24.24
C GLN A 578 7.07 5.67 24.70
N TYR A 579 8.05 5.84 23.80
CA TYR A 579 9.47 5.65 24.07
C TYR A 579 10.19 6.93 24.49
N ASN A 580 9.50 8.07 24.58
CA ASN A 580 10.10 9.38 24.79
C ASN A 580 11.19 9.74 23.75
N MET A 581 10.99 9.30 22.52
CA MET A 581 11.90 9.58 21.39
C MET A 581 11.30 10.66 20.49
N ASP A 582 12.17 11.43 19.85
CA ASP A 582 11.78 12.27 18.72
C ASP A 582 11.52 11.37 17.50
N TYR A 583 10.53 11.74 16.69
CA TYR A 583 10.22 11.03 15.46
C TYR A 583 10.81 11.74 14.24
N VAL A 584 11.15 10.97 13.22
CA VAL A 584 11.48 11.45 11.88
C VAL A 584 10.71 10.60 10.88
N VAL A 585 9.99 11.23 9.96
CA VAL A 585 9.23 10.52 8.91
C VAL A 585 10.16 10.21 7.73
N GLN A 586 10.00 9.05 7.08
CA GLN A 586 10.78 8.69 5.89
C GLN A 586 10.60 9.73 4.76
N PRO A 587 11.63 9.96 3.90
CA PRO A 587 11.53 10.88 2.77
C PRO A 587 10.48 10.45 1.73
N LEU A 588 10.17 11.34 0.79
CA LEU A 588 9.44 10.99 -0.44
C LEU A 588 10.42 10.39 -1.47
N PRO A 589 9.91 9.61 -2.46
CA PRO A 589 10.72 9.16 -3.59
C PRO A 589 11.45 10.31 -4.28
N VAL A 590 12.64 10.05 -4.80
CA VAL A 590 13.36 11.03 -5.63
C VAL A 590 12.70 11.17 -6.99
N ASP A 591 12.87 12.33 -7.61
CA ASP A 591 12.39 12.63 -8.96
C ASP A 591 13.54 13.10 -9.87
N HIS A 592 13.23 13.50 -11.10
CA HIS A 592 14.19 13.98 -12.11
C HIS A 592 15.37 13.02 -12.30
N MET A 593 15.10 11.71 -12.29
CA MET A 593 16.15 10.72 -12.49
C MET A 593 16.62 10.76 -13.94
N ALA A 594 17.94 10.69 -14.15
CA ALA A 594 18.53 10.67 -15.48
C ALA A 594 19.79 9.80 -15.52
N LEU A 595 19.97 9.11 -16.65
CA LEU A 595 21.16 8.32 -16.94
C LEU A 595 21.98 8.95 -18.07
N ARG A 596 23.29 9.00 -17.91
CA ARG A 596 24.22 9.48 -18.94
C ARG A 596 25.44 8.58 -19.04
N MET A 597 25.79 8.16 -20.25
CA MET A 597 27.09 7.53 -20.48
C MET A 597 28.19 8.59 -20.41
N THR A 598 29.12 8.45 -19.46
CA THR A 598 30.25 9.38 -19.26
C THR A 598 31.51 8.89 -19.97
N SER A 599 31.62 7.59 -20.20
CA SER A 599 32.69 6.95 -20.97
C SER A 599 32.20 5.64 -21.57
N GLU A 600 33.09 4.90 -22.23
CA GLU A 600 32.74 3.66 -22.91
C GLU A 600 32.18 2.57 -21.98
N ASN A 601 32.57 2.54 -20.70
CA ASN A 601 32.17 1.49 -19.75
C ASN A 601 31.51 2.05 -18.48
N GLU A 602 31.11 3.32 -18.47
CA GLU A 602 30.61 4.00 -17.27
C GLU A 602 29.29 4.71 -17.57
N VAL A 603 28.37 4.62 -16.61
CA VAL A 603 27.13 5.40 -16.57
C VAL A 603 27.08 6.23 -15.29
N GLU A 604 26.65 7.48 -15.43
CA GLU A 604 26.31 8.39 -14.35
C GLU A 604 24.79 8.47 -14.21
N LEU A 605 24.33 8.31 -12.98
CA LEU A 605 22.96 8.50 -12.52
C LEU A 605 22.90 9.85 -11.82
N THR A 606 21.84 10.63 -12.04
CA THR A 606 21.52 11.84 -11.26
C THR A 606 20.04 11.87 -10.90
N TRP A 607 19.67 12.55 -9.81
CA TRP A 607 18.28 12.70 -9.35
C TRP A 607 18.11 13.95 -8.47
N GLN A 608 16.89 14.24 -8.03
CA GLN A 608 16.59 15.31 -7.09
C GLN A 608 15.74 14.81 -5.90
N PRO A 609 15.98 15.31 -4.67
CA PRO A 609 15.14 15.00 -3.52
C PRO A 609 13.80 15.75 -3.61
N VAL A 610 12.73 15.06 -3.21
CA VAL A 610 11.38 15.64 -3.13
C VAL A 610 11.05 16.05 -1.70
N ALA A 611 10.67 17.31 -1.51
CA ALA A 611 10.26 17.83 -0.21
C ALA A 611 8.80 17.45 0.13
N ASP A 612 8.56 16.93 1.34
CA ASP A 612 7.20 16.74 1.85
C ASP A 612 6.70 18.03 2.52
N ALA A 613 5.84 18.77 1.81
CA ALA A 613 5.27 20.02 2.34
C ALA A 613 4.39 19.82 3.59
N LEU A 614 3.92 18.60 3.87
CA LEU A 614 3.09 18.30 5.04
C LEU A 614 3.88 17.71 6.21
N GLU A 615 5.17 17.40 6.03
CA GLU A 615 6.00 16.79 7.05
C GLU A 615 7.47 17.25 6.95
N PRO A 616 7.82 18.34 7.63
CA PRO A 616 9.16 18.94 7.58
C PRO A 616 10.30 18.03 8.07
N THR A 617 10.02 16.95 8.81
CA THR A 617 11.06 16.00 9.21
C THR A 617 11.46 15.04 8.09
N ALA A 618 10.66 14.91 7.03
CA ALA A 618 10.87 13.97 5.93
C ALA A 618 11.91 14.43 4.89
N VAL A 619 13.05 14.96 5.35
CA VAL A 619 14.14 15.44 4.50
C VAL A 619 15.09 14.28 4.20
N ALA A 620 15.47 14.11 2.93
CA ALA A 620 16.47 13.14 2.50
C ALA A 620 17.87 13.52 3.04
N GLU A 621 18.57 12.57 3.63
CA GLU A 621 19.95 12.75 4.14
C GLU A 621 20.98 12.03 3.26
N LYS A 622 20.62 10.85 2.72
CA LYS A 622 21.43 10.02 1.82
C LYS A 622 20.52 9.28 0.84
N TYR A 623 21.10 8.46 -0.04
CA TYR A 623 20.34 7.65 -1.00
C TYR A 623 20.90 6.23 -1.09
N ILE A 624 20.07 5.29 -1.52
CA ILE A 624 20.49 3.94 -1.89
C ILE A 624 20.22 3.76 -3.39
N VAL A 625 21.23 3.33 -4.13
CA VAL A 625 21.11 2.98 -5.55
C VAL A 625 21.05 1.46 -5.68
N TYR A 626 19.96 0.96 -6.24
CA TYR A 626 19.78 -0.45 -6.53
C TYR A 626 20.06 -0.72 -8.01
N THR A 627 20.74 -1.83 -8.31
CA THR A 627 21.10 -2.21 -9.67
C THR A 627 20.54 -3.57 -10.04
N ARG A 628 19.97 -3.69 -11.24
CA ARG A 628 19.60 -4.95 -11.89
C ARG A 628 20.36 -5.08 -13.21
N ILE A 629 21.01 -6.22 -13.44
CA ILE A 629 21.80 -6.48 -14.66
C ILE A 629 21.13 -7.62 -15.45
N GLY A 630 20.87 -7.38 -16.73
CA GLY A 630 20.23 -8.33 -17.64
C GLY A 630 18.89 -8.82 -17.09
N ASP A 631 18.67 -10.14 -17.16
CA ASP A 631 17.44 -10.78 -16.69
C ASP A 631 17.44 -11.10 -15.19
N GLY A 632 18.38 -10.53 -14.41
CA GLY A 632 18.48 -10.67 -12.96
C GLY A 632 17.34 -9.97 -12.19
N ASP A 633 17.53 -9.78 -10.88
CA ASP A 633 16.69 -8.91 -10.04
C ASP A 633 17.56 -7.82 -9.38
N PHE A 634 16.96 -6.86 -8.69
CA PHE A 634 17.70 -5.82 -7.98
C PHE A 634 18.56 -6.41 -6.85
N ASP A 635 19.77 -5.88 -6.71
CA ASP A 635 20.69 -6.17 -5.60
C ASP A 635 20.22 -5.58 -4.25
N ASN A 636 21.05 -5.69 -3.20
CA ASN A 636 20.76 -5.09 -1.88
C ASN A 636 21.03 -3.56 -1.84
N GLY A 637 21.44 -2.96 -2.95
CA GLY A 637 21.72 -1.54 -3.06
C GLY A 637 23.06 -1.06 -2.50
N VAL A 638 23.44 0.14 -2.92
CA VAL A 638 24.67 0.83 -2.50
C VAL A 638 24.30 2.18 -1.90
N LEU A 639 24.70 2.42 -0.64
CA LEU A 639 24.50 3.72 0.03
C LEU A 639 25.42 4.79 -0.58
N VAL A 640 24.85 5.94 -0.92
CA VAL A 640 25.55 7.09 -1.51
C VAL A 640 25.19 8.39 -0.79
N ASP A 641 26.15 9.31 -0.69
CA ASP A 641 26.01 10.55 0.08
C ASP A 641 25.42 11.74 -0.72
N GLY A 642 25.36 11.64 -2.05
CA GLY A 642 24.94 12.74 -2.92
C GLY A 642 23.91 12.33 -3.95
N ASN A 643 23.44 13.30 -4.73
CA ASN A 643 22.38 13.11 -5.72
C ASN A 643 22.89 12.59 -7.08
N SER A 644 24.06 11.95 -7.07
CA SER A 644 24.69 11.40 -8.26
C SER A 644 25.48 10.16 -7.92
N TYR A 645 25.48 9.18 -8.80
CA TYR A 645 26.25 7.95 -8.64
C TYR A 645 26.81 7.48 -9.98
N ARG A 646 28.04 6.95 -9.97
CA ARG A 646 28.69 6.41 -11.17
C ARG A 646 28.99 4.95 -10.96
N THR A 647 28.71 4.15 -11.99
CA THR A 647 28.96 2.71 -11.96
C THR A 647 29.29 2.18 -13.34
N THR A 648 29.72 0.93 -13.37
CA THR A 648 30.12 0.24 -14.60
C THR A 648 28.89 -0.13 -15.42
N LEU A 649 28.97 0.08 -16.73
CA LEU A 649 27.97 -0.35 -17.70
C LEU A 649 28.54 -1.46 -18.61
N PRO A 650 28.24 -2.74 -18.34
CA PRO A 650 28.69 -3.84 -19.20
C PRO A 650 28.13 -3.72 -20.63
N ALA A 651 28.90 -4.18 -21.62
CA ALA A 651 28.40 -4.28 -23.00
C ALA A 651 27.44 -5.46 -23.15
N GLY A 652 26.47 -5.30 -24.04
CA GLY A 652 25.52 -6.33 -24.46
C GLY A 652 24.39 -6.60 -23.47
N MET A 653 24.32 -5.87 -22.36
CA MET A 653 23.30 -6.07 -21.32
C MET A 653 22.57 -4.77 -21.03
N VAL A 654 21.27 -4.89 -20.73
CA VAL A 654 20.50 -3.83 -20.09
C VAL A 654 20.87 -3.79 -18.61
N CYS A 655 21.19 -2.61 -18.10
CA CYS A 655 21.33 -2.37 -16.67
C CYS A 655 20.25 -1.38 -16.24
N SER A 656 19.46 -1.74 -15.24
CA SER A 656 18.36 -0.95 -14.70
C SER A 656 18.69 -0.48 -13.29
N TYR A 657 18.22 0.72 -12.95
CA TYR A 657 18.51 1.39 -11.71
C TYR A 657 17.24 1.99 -11.11
N LYS A 658 17.12 1.90 -9.79
CA LYS A 658 16.17 2.67 -8.99
C LYS A 658 16.89 3.27 -7.79
N VAL A 659 16.37 4.40 -7.31
CA VAL A 659 16.96 5.13 -6.18
C VAL A 659 15.91 5.32 -5.10
N THR A 660 16.30 5.12 -3.85
CA THR A 660 15.53 5.52 -2.68
C THR A 660 16.27 6.58 -1.89
N ALA A 661 15.54 7.48 -1.26
CA ALA A 661 16.07 8.44 -0.30
C ALA A 661 15.97 7.86 1.12
N VAL A 662 16.98 8.09 1.95
CA VAL A 662 17.00 7.65 3.35
C VAL A 662 17.25 8.82 4.29
N ASN A 663 16.67 8.72 5.48
CA ASN A 663 16.95 9.58 6.63
C ASN A 663 16.78 8.78 7.91
N LYS A 664 16.99 9.41 9.07
CA LYS A 664 16.85 8.76 10.38
C LYS A 664 15.50 8.06 10.61
N GLY A 665 14.45 8.47 9.90
CA GLY A 665 13.11 7.91 9.96
C GLY A 665 12.90 6.62 9.17
N GLY A 666 13.66 6.41 8.10
CA GLY A 666 13.51 5.25 7.22
C GLY A 666 13.90 5.53 5.77
N GLU A 667 13.49 4.61 4.91
CA GLU A 667 13.69 4.62 3.47
C GLU A 667 12.42 5.00 2.70
N SER A 668 12.55 5.80 1.64
CA SER A 668 11.42 6.18 0.78
C SER A 668 10.90 5.01 -0.06
N PHE A 669 9.77 5.21 -0.73
CA PHE A 669 9.45 4.38 -1.90
C PHE A 669 10.49 4.62 -3.00
N PRO A 670 10.69 3.66 -3.92
CA PRO A 670 11.66 3.83 -5.01
C PRO A 670 11.20 4.91 -6.00
N SER A 671 12.18 5.51 -6.69
CA SER A 671 11.95 6.22 -7.95
C SER A 671 11.33 5.29 -9.00
N GLU A 672 10.97 5.85 -10.15
CA GLU A 672 10.84 5.06 -11.38
C GLU A 672 12.15 4.30 -11.69
N ILE A 673 12.06 3.31 -12.58
CA ILE A 673 13.21 2.51 -12.99
C ILE A 673 13.71 3.01 -14.33
N LEU A 674 14.95 3.51 -14.34
CA LEU A 674 15.64 3.90 -15.56
C LEU A 674 16.67 2.85 -15.96
N SER A 675 16.89 2.71 -17.26
CA SER A 675 17.79 1.70 -17.83
C SER A 675 18.76 2.31 -18.82
N ALA A 676 19.96 1.72 -18.88
CA ALA A 676 20.96 2.00 -19.89
C ALA A 676 21.50 0.69 -20.46
N GLY A 677 21.94 0.73 -21.70
CA GLY A 677 22.52 -0.42 -22.37
C GLY A 677 23.56 0.01 -23.37
N ARG A 678 24.68 -0.70 -23.38
CA ARG A 678 25.75 -0.48 -24.36
C ARG A 678 25.80 -1.61 -25.37
N ALA A 679 25.63 -1.30 -26.66
CA ALA A 679 25.87 -2.26 -27.72
C ALA A 679 27.38 -2.47 -27.94
N PHE A 680 27.80 -3.70 -28.30
CA PHE A 680 29.22 -4.02 -28.56
C PHE A 680 29.85 -3.18 -29.67
N ASN A 681 29.10 -2.96 -30.76
CA ASN A 681 29.50 -2.14 -31.91
C ASN A 681 28.36 -1.14 -32.20
N SER A 682 28.23 -0.15 -31.32
CA SER A 682 27.07 0.73 -31.33
C SER A 682 26.95 1.54 -32.63
N LYS A 683 25.76 1.52 -33.24
CA LYS A 683 25.38 2.37 -34.38
C LYS A 683 25.03 3.81 -33.98
N GLY A 684 25.02 4.10 -32.67
CA GLY A 684 24.60 5.37 -32.08
C GLY A 684 23.85 5.14 -30.77
N THR A 685 23.65 6.21 -30.00
CA THR A 685 22.92 6.17 -28.73
C THR A 685 21.52 6.76 -28.91
N VAL A 686 20.50 6.00 -28.50
CA VAL A 686 19.09 6.44 -28.42
C VAL A 686 18.83 6.99 -27.02
N LEU A 687 18.16 8.14 -26.95
CA LEU A 687 17.60 8.64 -25.68
C LEU A 687 16.20 8.07 -25.51
N VAL A 688 15.99 7.30 -24.45
CA VAL A 688 14.65 6.79 -24.07
C VAL A 688 14.08 7.71 -22.99
N ILE A 689 12.92 8.29 -23.22
CA ILE A 689 12.24 9.16 -22.26
C ILE A 689 11.07 8.37 -21.69
N ASN A 690 11.09 8.13 -20.38
CA ASN A 690 9.92 7.59 -19.70
C ASN A 690 8.92 8.72 -19.44
N GLY A 691 7.88 8.82 -20.27
CA GLY A 691 6.79 9.77 -20.11
C GLY A 691 5.54 9.15 -19.49
N PHE A 692 5.57 7.87 -19.11
CA PHE A 692 4.44 7.16 -18.54
C PHE A 692 4.60 6.96 -17.03
N ASP A 693 4.25 8.00 -16.29
CA ASP A 693 4.23 8.06 -14.82
C ASP A 693 2.80 8.04 -14.25
N ARG A 694 1.77 8.07 -15.12
CA ARG A 694 0.36 8.08 -14.70
C ARG A 694 0.02 6.87 -13.83
N ILE A 695 -0.56 7.18 -12.68
CA ILE A 695 -1.40 6.30 -11.85
C ILE A 695 -2.71 7.04 -11.55
N SER A 696 -3.85 6.36 -11.66
CA SER A 696 -5.15 7.01 -11.45
C SER A 696 -6.28 6.04 -11.16
N ALA A 697 -7.35 6.55 -10.56
CA ALA A 697 -8.64 5.88 -10.52
C ALA A 697 -9.22 5.60 -11.93
N PRO A 698 -10.22 4.70 -12.04
CA PRO A 698 -10.99 4.49 -13.26
C PRO A 698 -11.74 5.75 -13.71
N ALA A 699 -12.11 5.82 -14.99
CA ALA A 699 -13.00 6.85 -15.47
C ALA A 699 -14.35 6.76 -14.76
N ASP A 700 -14.90 7.92 -14.40
CA ASP A 700 -16.20 8.06 -13.74
C ASP A 700 -17.08 9.08 -14.46
N PHE A 701 -18.39 9.02 -14.20
CA PHE A 701 -19.33 10.06 -14.58
C PHE A 701 -20.41 10.30 -13.51
N THR A 702 -20.99 11.49 -13.58
CA THR A 702 -22.27 11.86 -12.97
C THR A 702 -23.11 12.52 -14.05
N ALA A 703 -24.39 12.18 -14.15
CA ALA A 703 -25.26 12.89 -15.09
C ALA A 703 -25.34 14.39 -14.73
N PRO A 704 -25.58 15.29 -15.70
CA PRO A 704 -25.74 16.72 -15.41
C PRO A 704 -26.91 16.98 -14.46
N ALA A 705 -26.76 17.97 -13.57
CA ALA A 705 -27.84 18.37 -12.68
C ALA A 705 -29.11 18.77 -13.48
N PRO A 706 -30.31 18.37 -13.02
CA PRO A 706 -30.63 17.71 -11.75
C PRO A 706 -30.60 16.17 -11.77
N ALA A 707 -30.16 15.57 -12.88
CA ALA A 707 -30.10 14.11 -13.05
C ALA A 707 -28.87 13.46 -12.40
N ASP A 708 -27.97 14.23 -11.81
CA ASP A 708 -26.80 13.80 -11.03
C ASP A 708 -27.18 12.88 -9.84
N THR A 709 -28.39 13.07 -9.33
CA THR A 709 -29.01 12.21 -8.30
C THR A 709 -29.64 10.93 -8.84
N LEU A 710 -29.68 10.74 -10.16
CA LEU A 710 -30.29 9.59 -10.81
C LEU A 710 -29.27 8.61 -11.39
N LEU A 711 -28.21 9.11 -12.02
CA LEU A 711 -27.22 8.29 -12.74
C LEU A 711 -25.79 8.71 -12.43
N ALA A 712 -24.96 7.74 -12.05
CA ALA A 712 -23.52 7.90 -11.88
C ALA A 712 -22.83 6.53 -11.96
N GLY A 713 -21.51 6.51 -12.05
CA GLY A 713 -20.73 5.26 -11.96
C GLY A 713 -19.35 5.34 -12.59
N PHE A 714 -18.71 4.18 -12.66
CA PHE A 714 -17.38 4.00 -13.27
C PHE A 714 -17.50 3.38 -14.67
N LEU A 715 -16.60 3.78 -15.57
CA LEU A 715 -16.65 3.53 -17.02
C LEU A 715 -15.39 2.80 -17.48
N ASP A 716 -15.29 1.52 -17.13
CA ASP A 716 -14.16 0.64 -17.49
C ASP A 716 -13.81 0.65 -18.98
N GLU A 717 -14.82 0.63 -19.84
CA GLU A 717 -14.63 0.60 -21.29
C GLU A 717 -13.97 1.88 -21.82
N GLN A 718 -13.99 2.98 -21.06
CA GLN A 718 -13.30 4.20 -21.43
C GLN A 718 -11.88 4.21 -20.87
N ASP A 719 -11.74 3.94 -19.58
CA ASP A 719 -10.46 3.86 -18.89
C ASP A 719 -10.62 3.16 -17.53
N HIS A 720 -10.02 1.99 -17.38
CA HIS A 720 -9.88 1.29 -16.10
C HIS A 720 -9.03 2.05 -15.08
N GLY A 721 -8.40 3.15 -15.48
CA GLY A 721 -7.38 3.82 -14.70
C GLY A 721 -6.04 3.10 -14.86
N VAL A 722 -5.12 3.42 -13.94
CA VAL A 722 -3.77 2.85 -13.96
C VAL A 722 -3.35 2.56 -12.52
N PRO A 723 -3.31 1.27 -12.11
CA PRO A 723 -2.83 0.89 -10.79
C PRO A 723 -1.34 1.20 -10.58
N TYR A 724 -0.93 1.37 -9.32
CA TYR A 724 0.48 1.41 -8.94
C TYR A 724 1.05 -0.02 -8.90
N ILE A 725 1.93 -0.38 -9.84
CA ILE A 725 2.49 -1.73 -10.05
C ILE A 725 1.45 -2.78 -10.43
N HIS A 726 0.44 -3.01 -9.59
CA HIS A 726 -0.68 -3.91 -9.81
C HIS A 726 -1.89 -3.55 -8.91
N ASP A 727 -3.07 -4.08 -9.23
CA ASP A 727 -4.27 -4.02 -8.40
C ASP A 727 -4.68 -5.43 -7.97
N ILE A 728 -5.09 -5.54 -6.71
CA ILE A 728 -5.59 -6.77 -6.06
C ILE A 728 -7.02 -6.58 -5.56
N SER A 729 -7.67 -5.47 -5.94
CA SER A 729 -9.00 -5.08 -5.45
C SER A 729 -10.10 -5.02 -6.50
N TYR A 730 -9.75 -5.06 -7.78
CA TYR A 730 -10.72 -5.04 -8.88
C TYR A 730 -11.44 -6.39 -9.01
N ILE A 731 -12.77 -6.37 -8.96
CA ILE A 731 -13.59 -7.60 -9.04
C ILE A 731 -14.29 -7.78 -10.39
N GLY A 732 -14.47 -6.70 -11.16
CA GLY A 732 -15.24 -6.70 -12.39
C GLY A 732 -16.06 -5.44 -12.62
N LYS A 733 -16.60 -5.31 -13.84
CA LYS A 733 -17.25 -4.09 -14.32
C LYS A 733 -18.55 -3.78 -13.57
N MET A 734 -18.81 -2.49 -13.35
CA MET A 734 -20.08 -2.01 -12.81
C MET A 734 -21.23 -2.20 -13.82
N LYS A 735 -22.39 -2.70 -13.37
CA LYS A 735 -23.57 -2.99 -14.21
C LYS A 735 -24.83 -2.22 -13.81
N GLU A 736 -24.93 -1.66 -12.60
CA GLU A 736 -26.09 -0.86 -12.16
C GLU A 736 -25.73 0.59 -11.85
N TYR A 737 -26.11 1.51 -12.74
CA TYR A 737 -25.77 2.94 -12.68
C TYR A 737 -26.85 3.83 -12.07
N ARG A 738 -28.04 3.29 -11.79
CA ARG A 738 -29.17 4.06 -11.26
C ARG A 738 -29.08 4.15 -9.74
N ARG A 739 -28.92 5.38 -9.23
CA ARG A 739 -28.86 5.68 -7.78
C ARG A 739 -30.15 5.33 -7.02
N SER A 740 -31.27 5.20 -7.73
CA SER A 740 -32.59 4.91 -7.14
C SER A 740 -32.83 3.43 -6.85
N ILE A 741 -32.00 2.52 -7.36
CA ILE A 741 -32.17 1.08 -7.10
C ILE A 741 -31.67 0.78 -5.68
N PRO A 742 -32.55 0.32 -4.77
CA PRO A 742 -32.19 0.10 -3.39
C PRO A 742 -31.28 -1.12 -3.25
N TRP A 743 -30.46 -1.12 -2.21
CA TRP A 743 -29.79 -2.31 -1.72
C TRP A 743 -30.83 -3.29 -1.15
N MET A 744 -30.78 -4.56 -1.56
CA MET A 744 -31.63 -5.63 -1.02
C MET A 744 -30.83 -6.57 -0.14
N ASP A 745 -29.74 -7.11 -0.66
CA ASP A 745 -28.75 -7.95 0.03
C ASP A 745 -27.40 -7.90 -0.71
N ASP A 746 -26.39 -8.61 -0.22
CA ASP A 746 -25.04 -8.58 -0.81
C ASP A 746 -24.92 -9.24 -2.20
N ASN A 747 -25.93 -10.01 -2.64
CA ASN A 747 -26.03 -10.53 -4.00
C ASN A 747 -26.82 -9.60 -4.94
N ALA A 748 -27.54 -8.62 -4.39
CA ALA A 748 -28.34 -7.65 -5.11
C ALA A 748 -28.22 -6.26 -4.45
N SER A 749 -27.06 -5.63 -4.66
CA SER A 749 -26.62 -4.47 -3.91
C SER A 749 -27.15 -3.12 -4.40
N GLY A 750 -27.88 -3.10 -5.51
CA GLY A 750 -28.47 -1.89 -6.09
C GLY A 750 -27.45 -1.01 -6.80
N PHE A 751 -27.51 0.30 -6.59
CA PHE A 751 -26.57 1.25 -7.19
C PHE A 751 -25.11 0.83 -6.94
N GLY A 752 -24.31 0.72 -8.01
CA GLY A 752 -22.91 0.29 -7.91
C GLY A 752 -22.69 -1.21 -8.08
N ASP A 753 -23.74 -2.04 -8.13
CA ASP A 753 -23.62 -3.49 -8.33
C ASP A 753 -22.70 -3.80 -9.53
N SER A 754 -21.79 -4.74 -9.32
CA SER A 754 -20.67 -5.04 -10.21
C SER A 754 -20.56 -6.54 -10.48
N TYR A 755 -19.89 -6.91 -11.57
CA TYR A 755 -19.51 -8.30 -11.82
C TYR A 755 -18.36 -8.73 -10.91
N GLY A 756 -18.21 -10.04 -10.70
CA GLY A 756 -17.17 -10.67 -9.88
C GLY A 756 -16.24 -11.60 -10.67
N ASN A 757 -15.97 -11.28 -11.94
CA ASN A 757 -15.20 -12.14 -12.85
C ASN A 757 -13.68 -11.95 -12.80
N TYR A 758 -13.18 -11.09 -11.90
CA TYR A 758 -11.74 -10.83 -11.70
C TYR A 758 -11.30 -10.95 -10.23
N GLU A 759 -12.15 -11.45 -9.32
CA GLU A 759 -11.90 -11.49 -7.87
C GLU A 759 -10.65 -12.26 -7.42
N THR A 760 -10.16 -13.15 -8.27
CA THR A 760 -9.00 -14.01 -8.01
C THR A 760 -7.76 -13.60 -8.78
N GLN A 761 -7.82 -12.50 -9.54
CA GLN A 761 -6.75 -12.09 -10.43
C GLN A 761 -6.00 -10.87 -9.90
N VAL A 762 -4.68 -10.91 -10.00
CA VAL A 762 -3.82 -9.73 -9.86
C VAL A 762 -3.80 -9.03 -11.21
N ILE A 763 -4.16 -7.74 -11.24
CA ILE A 763 -4.26 -6.95 -12.45
C ILE A 763 -3.03 -6.08 -12.58
N ALA A 764 -2.27 -6.20 -13.67
CA ALA A 764 -1.08 -5.41 -13.89
C ALA A 764 -1.38 -3.90 -14.03
N GLY A 765 -0.52 -3.08 -13.43
CA GLY A 765 -0.57 -1.62 -13.47
C GLY A 765 0.69 -1.03 -14.10
N ASN A 766 1.01 0.21 -13.70
CA ASN A 766 2.25 0.86 -14.13
C ASN A 766 3.43 0.32 -13.32
N THR A 767 4.35 -0.42 -13.96
CA THR A 767 5.57 -0.97 -13.33
C THR A 767 6.73 0.02 -13.28
N PHE A 768 6.65 1.14 -14.01
CA PHE A 768 7.69 2.15 -14.16
C PHE A 768 9.03 1.63 -14.73
N ASP A 769 9.03 0.45 -15.36
CA ASP A 769 10.24 -0.27 -15.83
C ASP A 769 10.27 -0.45 -17.37
N TYR A 770 9.44 0.29 -18.08
CA TYR A 770 9.35 0.23 -19.53
C TYR A 770 10.62 0.65 -20.28
N PRO A 771 11.51 1.52 -19.76
CA PRO A 771 12.80 1.77 -20.39
C PRO A 771 13.64 0.51 -20.60
N ALA A 772 13.54 -0.50 -19.73
CA ALA A 772 14.22 -1.77 -19.94
C ALA A 772 13.65 -2.55 -21.14
N ILE A 773 12.32 -2.54 -21.30
CA ILE A 773 11.61 -3.22 -22.40
C ILE A 773 11.97 -2.61 -23.76
N HIS A 774 11.90 -1.27 -23.86
CA HIS A 774 12.31 -0.55 -25.07
C HIS A 774 13.81 -0.74 -25.33
N GLY A 775 14.61 -0.58 -24.27
CA GLY A 775 16.06 -0.70 -24.30
C GLY A 775 16.57 -2.05 -24.79
N ALA A 776 15.93 -3.15 -24.40
CA ALA A 776 16.26 -4.49 -24.88
C ALA A 776 16.12 -4.60 -26.42
N ALA A 777 15.02 -4.08 -26.97
CA ALA A 777 14.78 -4.07 -28.41
C ALA A 777 15.77 -3.14 -29.16
N ILE A 778 16.13 -2.00 -28.56
CA ILE A 778 17.14 -1.06 -29.10
C ILE A 778 18.53 -1.71 -29.14
N LEU A 779 18.94 -2.38 -28.06
CA LEU A 779 20.21 -3.11 -28.01
C LEU A 779 20.26 -4.21 -29.07
N LYS A 780 19.16 -4.95 -29.25
CA LYS A 780 19.06 -5.98 -30.28
C LYS A 780 19.25 -5.43 -31.70
N ALA A 781 18.76 -4.22 -31.96
CA ALA A 781 18.96 -3.52 -33.23
C ALA A 781 20.41 -2.98 -33.43
N GLY A 782 21.27 -3.09 -32.41
CA GLY A 782 22.68 -2.70 -32.45
C GLY A 782 22.96 -1.25 -32.05
N TYR A 783 22.06 -0.63 -31.28
CA TYR A 783 22.24 0.73 -30.75
C TYR A 783 22.42 0.69 -29.24
N SER A 784 23.21 1.63 -28.72
CA SER A 784 23.24 1.88 -27.28
C SER A 784 22.02 2.72 -26.89
N PHE A 785 21.67 2.74 -25.61
CA PHE A 785 20.64 3.65 -25.11
C PHE A 785 20.92 4.07 -23.66
N VAL A 786 20.36 5.22 -23.30
CA VAL A 786 20.21 5.69 -21.93
C VAL A 786 18.79 6.18 -21.76
N SER A 787 18.25 6.09 -20.55
CA SER A 787 16.91 6.61 -20.25
C SER A 787 16.90 7.73 -19.22
N VAL A 788 15.84 8.54 -19.29
CA VAL A 788 15.62 9.71 -18.43
C VAL A 788 14.13 9.82 -18.10
N SER A 789 13.81 10.40 -16.94
CA SER A 789 12.44 10.80 -16.64
C SER A 789 12.00 11.95 -17.54
N ASN A 790 10.70 12.14 -17.74
CA ASN A 790 10.18 13.28 -18.50
C ASN A 790 10.38 14.63 -17.78
N GLU A 791 10.42 14.68 -16.45
CA GLU A 791 10.70 15.92 -15.69
C GLU A 791 12.14 16.39 -15.88
N SER A 792 13.03 15.45 -16.22
CA SER A 792 14.42 15.74 -16.52
C SER A 792 14.62 16.51 -17.83
N LEU A 793 13.60 16.81 -18.64
CA LEU A 793 13.78 17.48 -19.94
C LEU A 793 13.95 19.01 -19.82
N SER A 794 14.87 19.59 -20.61
CA SER A 794 15.05 21.05 -20.72
C SER A 794 14.55 21.60 -22.06
N PRO A 795 13.83 22.74 -22.07
CA PRO A 795 13.52 23.45 -23.32
C PRO A 795 14.73 24.13 -23.99
N VAL A 796 15.86 24.35 -23.28
CA VAL A 796 17.23 24.79 -23.69
C VAL A 796 17.88 25.55 -22.51
N GLY A 797 19.04 25.10 -21.99
CA GLY A 797 19.86 25.86 -21.02
C GLY A 797 21.14 25.12 -20.59
N LYS A 798 22.28 25.84 -20.53
CA LYS A 798 23.67 25.32 -20.43
C LYS A 798 23.91 24.36 -19.26
N GLY A 799 24.59 23.25 -19.56
CA GLY A 799 25.02 22.24 -18.60
C GLY A 799 25.97 22.75 -17.51
N GLU A 800 25.49 22.61 -16.29
CA GLU A 800 26.22 22.50 -15.03
C GLU A 800 25.63 21.29 -14.31
N LYS A 801 26.34 20.74 -13.31
CA LYS A 801 25.93 19.50 -12.63
C LYS A 801 24.54 19.66 -11.99
N ASN A 802 23.67 18.66 -12.18
CA ASN A 802 22.24 18.62 -11.79
C ASN A 802 21.27 19.38 -12.72
N ILE A 803 21.60 19.57 -14.01
CA ILE A 803 20.75 20.28 -14.99
C ILE A 803 19.99 19.32 -15.93
N PRO A 804 18.75 19.66 -16.32
CA PRO A 804 17.91 18.88 -17.23
C PRO A 804 18.58 18.50 -18.57
N VAL A 805 18.22 17.31 -19.05
CA VAL A 805 18.70 16.61 -20.24
C VAL A 805 18.28 17.36 -21.51
N ASP A 806 19.26 17.60 -22.39
CA ASP A 806 19.05 18.19 -23.70
C ASP A 806 18.91 17.09 -24.76
N MET A 807 17.70 16.94 -25.31
CA MET A 807 17.40 15.95 -26.36
C MET A 807 18.30 16.10 -27.59
N ARG A 808 18.83 17.31 -27.83
CA ARG A 808 19.63 17.66 -29.01
C ARG A 808 21.01 17.01 -29.05
N GLU A 809 21.46 16.44 -27.94
CA GLU A 809 22.71 15.66 -27.87
C GLU A 809 22.56 14.27 -28.51
N TYR A 810 21.33 13.84 -28.80
CA TYR A 810 21.02 12.51 -29.32
C TYR A 810 20.52 12.59 -30.76
N ARG A 811 20.78 11.54 -31.55
CA ARG A 811 20.30 11.46 -32.94
C ARG A 811 18.88 10.90 -33.04
N TYR A 812 18.51 10.05 -32.08
CA TYR A 812 17.21 9.40 -32.00
C TYR A 812 16.67 9.53 -30.59
N VAL A 813 15.37 9.79 -30.50
CA VAL A 813 14.61 9.81 -29.25
C VAL A 813 13.49 8.78 -29.36
N ASP A 814 13.28 8.04 -28.29
CA ASP A 814 12.15 7.14 -28.06
C ASP A 814 11.35 7.66 -26.85
N LEU A 815 10.10 8.04 -27.05
CA LEU A 815 9.22 8.59 -26.02
C LEU A 815 8.10 7.60 -25.67
N ILE A 816 8.18 7.07 -24.45
CA ILE A 816 7.21 6.14 -23.88
C ILE A 816 6.06 6.94 -23.28
N LEU A 817 4.83 6.73 -23.75
CA LEU A 817 3.64 7.38 -23.20
C LEU A 817 2.62 6.41 -22.62
N GLY A 818 2.73 5.10 -22.82
CA GLY A 818 1.81 4.13 -22.20
C GLY A 818 0.34 4.56 -22.21
N LYS A 819 -0.27 4.68 -21.02
CA LYS A 819 -1.62 5.24 -20.80
C LYS A 819 -1.63 6.70 -20.31
N GLN A 820 -0.54 7.44 -20.49
CA GLN A 820 -0.44 8.85 -20.14
C GLN A 820 -1.60 9.63 -20.76
N CYS A 821 -2.34 10.35 -19.91
CA CYS A 821 -3.53 11.12 -20.27
C CYS A 821 -3.95 11.94 -19.05
N GLN A 822 -4.48 13.16 -19.27
CA GLN A 822 -4.86 14.01 -18.16
C GLN A 822 -5.96 13.36 -17.31
N THR A 823 -5.74 13.28 -15.99
CA THR A 823 -6.73 12.75 -15.04
C THR A 823 -6.97 13.70 -13.86
N LYS A 824 -8.15 13.58 -13.26
CA LYS A 824 -8.58 14.31 -12.06
C LYS A 824 -8.32 13.50 -10.80
N MET A 825 -8.38 14.16 -9.64
CA MET A 825 -8.50 13.50 -8.33
C MET A 825 -9.96 13.57 -7.85
N GLY A 826 -10.51 12.43 -7.43
CA GLY A 826 -11.85 12.32 -6.85
C GLY A 826 -12.94 12.95 -7.72
N ARG A 827 -13.67 13.92 -7.15
CA ARG A 827 -14.81 14.56 -7.84
C ARG A 827 -14.37 15.49 -8.99
N GLY A 828 -13.11 15.91 -9.02
CA GLY A 828 -12.59 16.93 -9.94
C GLY A 828 -12.89 18.35 -9.46
N GLY A 829 -12.22 19.34 -10.07
CA GLY A 829 -12.43 20.76 -9.78
C GLY A 829 -11.79 21.30 -8.50
N VAL A 830 -11.25 20.44 -7.63
CA VAL A 830 -10.54 20.85 -6.41
C VAL A 830 -9.04 21.05 -6.65
N LYS A 831 -8.44 20.18 -7.47
CA LYS A 831 -7.04 20.26 -7.89
C LYS A 831 -6.94 20.30 -9.41
N PRO A 832 -5.85 20.87 -9.96
CA PRO A 832 -5.55 20.79 -11.39
C PRO A 832 -5.48 19.34 -11.87
N LEU A 833 -5.72 19.14 -13.17
CA LEU A 833 -5.49 17.84 -13.79
C LEU A 833 -3.98 17.55 -13.85
N GLU A 834 -3.62 16.29 -13.69
CA GLU A 834 -2.23 15.79 -13.74
C GLU A 834 -2.05 14.86 -14.94
N PHE A 835 -0.80 14.51 -15.28
CA PHE A 835 -0.43 13.53 -16.31
C PHE A 835 -0.78 13.89 -17.76
N LYS A 836 -0.63 15.17 -18.13
CA LYS A 836 -0.80 15.59 -19.53
C LYS A 836 0.17 14.84 -20.45
N THR A 837 -0.35 14.28 -21.54
CA THR A 837 0.42 13.44 -22.47
C THR A 837 1.60 14.19 -23.07
N PHE A 838 1.39 15.44 -23.48
CA PHE A 838 2.46 16.35 -23.91
C PHE A 838 2.37 17.66 -23.12
N SER A 839 3.09 17.73 -22.00
CA SER A 839 3.19 18.97 -21.22
C SER A 839 3.83 20.08 -22.06
N LYS A 840 3.53 21.34 -21.74
CA LYS A 840 4.10 22.48 -22.48
C LYS A 840 5.65 22.45 -22.54
N PRO A 841 6.38 22.21 -21.43
CA PRO A 841 7.84 22.07 -21.50
C PRO A 841 8.30 20.93 -22.42
N MET A 842 7.58 19.81 -22.44
CA MET A 842 7.88 18.68 -23.32
C MET A 842 7.63 19.04 -24.80
N GLN A 843 6.53 19.74 -25.11
CA GLN A 843 6.26 20.22 -26.47
C GLN A 843 7.37 21.16 -26.97
N GLU A 844 7.83 22.07 -26.12
CA GLU A 844 8.91 23.01 -26.43
C GLU A 844 10.23 22.26 -26.70
N ALA A 845 10.58 21.27 -25.86
CA ALA A 845 11.77 20.44 -26.02
C ALA A 845 11.72 19.60 -27.30
N ILE A 846 10.59 18.93 -27.58
CA ILE A 846 10.40 18.13 -28.80
C ILE A 846 10.46 19.02 -30.05
N ALA A 847 9.81 20.19 -30.03
CA ALA A 847 9.84 21.12 -31.15
C ALA A 847 11.27 21.62 -31.44
N ALA A 848 12.03 21.97 -30.41
CA ALA A 848 13.43 22.37 -30.55
C ALA A 848 14.31 21.24 -31.10
N TYR A 849 14.11 20.00 -30.63
CA TYR A 849 14.81 18.81 -31.09
C TYR A 849 14.52 18.48 -32.57
N CYS A 850 13.25 18.44 -32.96
CA CYS A 850 12.87 18.18 -34.35
C CYS A 850 13.36 19.29 -35.30
N LYS A 851 13.31 20.56 -34.87
CA LYS A 851 13.76 21.70 -35.69
C LYS A 851 15.24 21.62 -36.10
N GLN A 852 16.09 20.93 -35.35
CA GLN A 852 17.49 20.70 -35.70
C GLN A 852 17.75 19.40 -36.48
N GLY A 853 16.69 18.69 -36.92
CA GLY A 853 16.82 17.43 -37.65
C GLY A 853 16.78 16.17 -36.78
N GLY A 854 16.42 16.27 -35.49
CA GLY A 854 16.31 15.13 -34.59
C GLY A 854 15.12 14.22 -34.94
N ASN A 855 15.32 12.90 -34.93
CA ASN A 855 14.26 11.94 -35.23
C ASN A 855 13.64 11.38 -33.94
N ILE A 856 12.31 11.22 -33.91
CA ILE A 856 11.58 10.81 -32.71
C ILE A 856 10.56 9.70 -32.98
N PHE A 857 10.60 8.68 -32.12
CA PHE A 857 9.57 7.64 -32.02
C PHE A 857 8.70 7.93 -30.79
N VAL A 858 7.37 7.83 -30.94
CA VAL A 858 6.39 8.08 -29.88
C VAL A 858 5.32 6.99 -29.90
N SER A 859 5.00 6.40 -28.75
CA SER A 859 3.93 5.40 -28.64
C SER A 859 3.12 5.56 -27.36
N GLY A 860 1.78 5.56 -27.48
CA GLY A 860 0.86 5.60 -26.34
C GLY A 860 -0.60 5.46 -26.75
N ALA A 861 -1.46 5.13 -25.79
CA ALA A 861 -2.89 4.88 -26.02
C ALA A 861 -3.71 6.17 -26.24
N PHE A 862 -3.27 7.30 -25.69
CA PHE A 862 -4.00 8.58 -25.69
C PHE A 862 -3.20 9.74 -26.34
N VAL A 863 -2.35 9.43 -27.32
CA VAL A 863 -1.51 10.43 -28.01
C VAL A 863 -2.30 11.52 -28.73
N GLY A 864 -3.53 11.24 -29.17
CA GLY A 864 -4.43 12.19 -29.81
C GLY A 864 -5.63 12.55 -28.93
N THR A 865 -6.28 11.59 -28.27
CA THR A 865 -7.49 11.86 -27.48
C THR A 865 -7.24 12.91 -26.38
N ASP A 866 -6.08 12.87 -25.70
CA ASP A 866 -5.76 13.87 -24.67
C ASP A 866 -5.70 15.31 -25.22
N LEU A 867 -5.31 15.50 -26.48
CA LEU A 867 -5.14 16.82 -27.10
C LEU A 867 -6.40 17.33 -27.81
N TRP A 868 -7.24 16.42 -28.33
CA TRP A 868 -8.42 16.76 -29.14
C TRP A 868 -9.76 16.55 -28.46
N ASP A 869 -9.91 15.52 -27.63
CA ASP A 869 -11.20 15.05 -27.13
C ASP A 869 -11.12 14.51 -25.68
N ASN A 870 -10.40 15.23 -24.82
CA ASN A 870 -10.29 14.85 -23.42
C ASN A 870 -11.61 15.17 -22.67
N ARG A 871 -12.21 14.17 -22.02
CA ARG A 871 -13.46 14.31 -21.24
C ARG A 871 -13.38 15.29 -20.05
N LEU A 872 -12.17 15.60 -19.59
CA LEU A 872 -11.89 16.44 -18.42
C LEU A 872 -11.34 17.83 -18.78
N ALA A 873 -10.86 18.02 -20.01
CA ALA A 873 -10.19 19.24 -20.44
C ALA A 873 -10.66 19.68 -21.83
N THR A 874 -10.88 20.99 -21.99
CA THR A 874 -11.15 21.57 -23.31
C THR A 874 -9.92 21.45 -24.20
N ALA A 875 -10.11 21.06 -25.45
CA ALA A 875 -9.03 20.96 -26.42
C ALA A 875 -8.33 22.31 -26.67
N ASP A 876 -7.01 22.32 -26.61
CA ASP A 876 -6.18 23.50 -26.85
C ASP A 876 -5.69 23.53 -28.31
N GLU A 877 -5.89 24.63 -29.01
CA GLU A 877 -5.42 24.79 -30.39
C GLU A 877 -3.89 24.76 -30.49
N ALA A 878 -3.16 25.15 -29.44
CA ALA A 878 -1.69 25.04 -29.40
C ALA A 878 -1.25 23.56 -29.42
N ASP A 879 -1.93 22.70 -28.68
CA ASP A 879 -1.64 21.26 -28.63
C ASP A 879 -1.90 20.59 -29.98
N LYS A 880 -3.04 20.91 -30.61
CA LYS A 880 -3.38 20.40 -31.94
C LYS A 880 -2.34 20.82 -32.97
N LYS A 881 -1.92 22.10 -32.93
CA LYS A 881 -0.86 22.61 -33.80
C LYS A 881 0.46 21.92 -33.54
N PHE A 882 0.85 21.70 -32.29
CA PHE A 882 2.07 20.95 -31.97
C PHE A 882 2.04 19.56 -32.60
N ALA A 883 0.97 18.79 -32.42
CA ALA A 883 0.86 17.46 -32.98
C ALA A 883 0.86 17.45 -34.53
N MET A 884 0.17 18.41 -35.17
CA MET A 884 0.10 18.50 -36.64
C MET A 884 1.36 19.07 -37.28
N GLU A 885 1.98 20.07 -36.68
CA GLU A 885 3.11 20.82 -37.26
C GLU A 885 4.47 20.26 -36.84
N VAL A 886 4.57 19.61 -35.67
CA VAL A 886 5.81 19.00 -35.16
C VAL A 886 5.78 17.49 -35.34
N LEU A 887 4.79 16.79 -34.77
CA LEU A 887 4.75 15.31 -34.83
C LEU A 887 4.13 14.76 -36.12
N LYS A 888 3.50 15.63 -36.92
CA LYS A 888 2.94 15.37 -38.26
C LYS A 888 1.76 14.40 -38.32
N TYR A 889 0.99 14.27 -37.24
CA TYR A 889 -0.27 13.53 -37.22
C TYR A 889 -1.43 14.41 -36.75
N LYS A 890 -2.65 13.95 -36.99
CA LYS A 890 -3.90 14.51 -36.46
C LYS A 890 -4.76 13.40 -35.89
N TRP A 891 -5.51 13.70 -34.85
CA TRP A 891 -6.45 12.76 -34.26
C TRP A 891 -7.60 12.42 -35.22
N ARG A 892 -8.03 11.16 -35.20
CA ARG A 892 -9.19 10.68 -35.94
C ARG A 892 -10.34 10.30 -35.01
N VAL A 893 -10.07 9.41 -34.07
CA VAL A 893 -11.03 8.93 -33.06
C VAL A 893 -10.28 8.23 -31.92
N GLY A 894 -10.78 8.33 -30.69
CA GLY A 894 -10.35 7.48 -29.56
C GLY A 894 -11.10 6.15 -29.53
N GLN A 895 -10.76 5.24 -28.60
CA GLN A 895 -11.40 3.91 -28.52
C GLN A 895 -11.42 3.19 -29.87
N ALA A 896 -10.32 3.30 -30.62
CA ALA A 896 -10.27 2.94 -32.02
C ALA A 896 -10.28 1.44 -32.28
N ALA A 897 -9.94 0.61 -31.29
CA ALA A 897 -9.80 -0.83 -31.45
C ALA A 897 -9.90 -1.55 -30.11
N THR A 898 -10.44 -2.78 -30.12
CA THR A 898 -10.60 -3.64 -28.94
C THR A 898 -9.98 -5.02 -29.12
N MET A 899 -9.56 -5.41 -30.33
CA MET A 899 -9.02 -6.75 -30.62
C MET A 899 -7.52 -6.93 -30.35
N GLY A 900 -6.78 -5.86 -30.02
CA GLY A 900 -5.35 -5.98 -29.70
C GLY A 900 -4.44 -6.30 -30.89
N LYS A 901 -4.83 -5.96 -32.13
CA LYS A 901 -4.13 -6.41 -33.36
C LYS A 901 -3.91 -5.27 -34.34
N VAL A 902 -2.68 -5.13 -34.83
CA VAL A 902 -2.30 -4.14 -35.86
C VAL A 902 -1.56 -4.78 -37.02
N LYS A 903 -1.69 -4.19 -38.20
CA LYS A 903 -1.03 -4.64 -39.44
C LYS A 903 -0.43 -3.45 -40.17
N SER A 904 0.75 -3.66 -40.73
CA SER A 904 1.36 -2.71 -41.66
C SER A 904 0.56 -2.56 -42.95
N VAL A 905 0.73 -1.41 -43.61
CA VAL A 905 0.14 -1.15 -44.93
C VAL A 905 1.21 -0.75 -45.94
N ALA A 906 0.89 -0.87 -47.22
CA ALA A 906 1.74 -0.34 -48.27
C ALA A 906 1.96 1.16 -48.05
N SER A 907 3.22 1.55 -47.90
CA SER A 907 3.65 2.93 -47.72
C SER A 907 5.00 3.15 -48.43
N PRO A 908 5.45 4.41 -48.60
CA PRO A 908 6.79 4.68 -49.11
C PRO A 908 7.94 4.21 -48.21
N PHE A 909 7.65 3.69 -47.02
CA PHE A 909 8.64 3.31 -46.00
C PHE A 909 8.60 1.78 -45.77
N PRO A 910 9.20 0.97 -46.66
CA PRO A 910 9.07 -0.49 -46.63
C PRO A 910 9.67 -1.14 -45.38
N ALA A 911 10.59 -0.45 -44.68
CA ALA A 911 11.13 -0.90 -43.39
C ALA A 911 10.03 -1.08 -42.34
N LEU A 912 9.01 -0.22 -42.33
CA LEU A 912 7.90 -0.23 -41.37
C LEU A 912 6.82 -1.24 -41.80
N SER A 913 7.16 -2.53 -41.71
CA SER A 913 6.31 -3.67 -42.09
C SER A 913 6.05 -4.62 -40.91
N GLY A 914 5.13 -5.57 -41.09
CA GLY A 914 4.81 -6.60 -40.10
C GLY A 914 3.37 -6.56 -39.59
N ASN A 915 3.06 -7.50 -38.70
CA ASN A 915 1.81 -7.59 -37.93
C ASN A 915 2.19 -7.77 -36.47
N TYR A 916 1.47 -7.09 -35.57
CA TYR A 916 1.82 -7.05 -34.15
C TYR A 916 0.56 -7.19 -33.31
N THR A 917 0.73 -7.72 -32.10
CA THR A 917 -0.35 -7.87 -31.12
C THR A 917 0.00 -7.15 -29.83
N TYR A 918 -0.98 -6.52 -29.18
CA TYR A 918 -0.80 -5.83 -27.91
C TYR A 918 -1.78 -6.31 -26.83
N HIS A 919 -1.47 -6.03 -25.57
CA HIS A 919 -2.32 -6.36 -24.42
C HIS A 919 -3.55 -5.46 -24.37
N ASN A 920 -4.72 -6.03 -24.66
CA ASN A 920 -6.02 -5.35 -24.75
C ASN A 920 -7.05 -5.86 -23.73
N GLU A 921 -6.66 -6.82 -22.89
CA GLU A 921 -7.49 -7.42 -21.84
C GLU A 921 -6.74 -7.35 -20.50
N LEU A 922 -7.49 -7.27 -19.40
CA LEU A 922 -6.93 -7.30 -18.05
C LEU A 922 -6.21 -8.64 -17.80
N ASN A 923 -5.01 -8.58 -17.23
CA ASN A 923 -4.15 -9.73 -16.99
C ASN A 923 -3.08 -9.37 -15.92
N ALA A 924 -2.25 -10.34 -15.52
CA ALA A 924 -1.21 -10.16 -14.51
C ALA A 924 0.15 -9.68 -15.05
N ASP A 925 0.34 -9.65 -16.38
CA ASP A 925 1.65 -9.43 -17.02
C ASP A 925 1.85 -7.99 -17.54
N SER A 926 0.79 -7.37 -18.07
CA SER A 926 0.81 -6.02 -18.65
C SER A 926 -0.47 -5.28 -18.34
N TYR A 927 -0.37 -3.97 -18.10
CA TYR A 927 -1.54 -3.11 -18.04
C TYR A 927 -2.36 -3.23 -19.33
N VAL A 928 -3.68 -3.10 -19.20
CA VAL A 928 -4.64 -3.21 -20.30
C VAL A 928 -4.59 -1.98 -21.20
N VAL A 929 -4.70 -2.15 -22.52
CA VAL A 929 -4.92 -1.07 -23.48
C VAL A 929 -6.32 -1.21 -24.09
N GLU A 930 -7.30 -0.64 -23.40
CA GLU A 930 -8.73 -0.73 -23.70
C GLU A 930 -9.20 0.32 -24.73
N SER A 931 -8.56 1.49 -24.75
CA SER A 931 -9.02 2.67 -25.51
C SER A 931 -7.92 3.31 -26.36
N PRO A 932 -7.25 2.56 -27.25
CA PRO A 932 -6.17 3.10 -28.06
C PRO A 932 -6.68 4.10 -29.12
N ASP A 933 -5.81 4.98 -29.59
CA ASP A 933 -6.13 6.05 -30.52
C ASP A 933 -6.01 5.63 -32.00
N ALA A 934 -6.86 6.20 -32.85
CA ALA A 934 -6.61 6.28 -34.29
C ALA A 934 -6.11 7.68 -34.66
N ILE A 935 -5.06 7.72 -35.47
CA ILE A 935 -4.39 8.94 -35.93
C ILE A 935 -4.14 8.90 -37.43
N GLU A 936 -4.21 10.05 -38.09
CA GLU A 936 -4.01 10.19 -39.53
C GLU A 936 -2.84 11.14 -39.85
N PRO A 937 -2.22 11.03 -41.03
CA PRO A 937 -1.24 12.00 -41.48
C PRO A 937 -1.79 13.44 -41.51
N ALA A 938 -1.02 14.39 -40.96
CA ALA A 938 -1.37 15.82 -41.01
C ALA A 938 -0.80 16.54 -42.25
N THR A 939 0.21 15.95 -42.91
CA THR A 939 0.90 16.55 -44.06
C THR A 939 1.05 15.55 -45.20
N LYS A 940 1.40 16.04 -46.40
CA LYS A 940 1.58 15.21 -47.61
C LYS A 940 2.77 14.25 -47.54
N ASP A 941 3.77 14.58 -46.73
CA ASP A 941 5.02 13.80 -46.57
C ASP A 941 4.94 12.87 -45.35
N ALA A 942 3.77 12.83 -44.69
CA ALA A 942 3.42 11.87 -43.65
C ALA A 942 2.47 10.81 -44.23
N HIS A 943 2.65 9.56 -43.83
CA HIS A 943 1.91 8.41 -44.36
C HIS A 943 1.45 7.50 -43.23
N THR A 944 0.24 6.94 -43.40
CA THR A 944 -0.19 5.79 -42.59
C THR A 944 0.72 4.61 -42.89
N VAL A 945 1.35 4.04 -41.85
CA VAL A 945 2.20 2.86 -41.95
C VAL A 945 1.59 1.64 -41.29
N MET A 946 0.64 1.83 -40.36
CA MET A 946 -0.08 0.74 -39.71
C MET A 946 -1.55 1.06 -39.51
N ARG A 947 -2.37 0.00 -39.48
CA ARG A 947 -3.80 0.05 -39.20
C ARG A 947 -4.22 -0.99 -38.17
N TYR A 948 -5.25 -0.71 -37.39
CA TYR A 948 -5.93 -1.73 -36.61
C TYR A 948 -6.52 -2.80 -37.55
N SER A 949 -6.27 -4.06 -37.24
CA SER A 949 -6.62 -5.17 -38.13
C SER A 949 -8.12 -5.35 -38.30
N GLU A 950 -8.89 -5.01 -37.27
CA GLU A 950 -10.34 -5.25 -37.18
C GLU A 950 -11.17 -4.28 -38.03
N ASN A 951 -10.78 -3.01 -38.15
CA ASN A 951 -11.59 -1.97 -38.78
C ASN A 951 -10.82 -1.09 -39.78
N ASN A 952 -9.53 -1.35 -39.97
CA ASN A 952 -8.63 -0.58 -40.85
C ASN A 952 -8.46 0.90 -40.47
N LEU A 953 -8.77 1.33 -39.24
CA LEU A 953 -8.42 2.66 -38.78
C LEU A 953 -6.90 2.83 -38.68
N SER A 954 -6.39 4.00 -39.06
CA SER A 954 -4.96 4.31 -39.03
C SER A 954 -4.47 4.42 -37.60
N THR A 955 -3.42 3.68 -37.24
CA THR A 955 -2.85 3.62 -35.88
C THR A 955 -1.39 4.06 -35.83
N GLY A 956 -0.66 3.90 -36.93
CA GLY A 956 0.74 4.34 -37.05
C GLY A 956 0.90 5.34 -38.18
N VAL A 957 1.50 6.50 -37.88
CA VAL A 957 1.85 7.53 -38.84
C VAL A 957 3.36 7.73 -38.82
N ALA A 958 3.99 7.73 -40.01
CA ALA A 958 5.39 8.05 -40.17
C ALA A 958 5.57 9.25 -41.10
N TYR A 959 6.55 10.10 -40.81
CA TYR A 959 6.90 11.28 -41.61
C TYR A 959 8.38 11.27 -41.98
N GLN A 960 8.69 11.70 -43.19
CA GLN A 960 10.07 11.91 -43.66
C GLN A 960 10.23 13.24 -44.40
N GLY A 961 10.87 14.21 -43.75
CA GLY A 961 11.26 15.51 -44.32
C GLY A 961 12.55 16.03 -43.70
N ASP A 962 12.53 17.24 -43.13
CA ASP A 962 13.70 17.85 -42.44
C ASP A 962 14.18 17.02 -41.24
N TYR A 963 13.27 16.22 -40.68
CA TYR A 963 13.47 15.19 -39.68
C TYR A 963 12.46 14.08 -39.93
N LYS A 964 12.50 13.03 -39.12
CA LYS A 964 11.57 11.90 -39.19
C LYS A 964 10.81 11.71 -37.89
N THR A 965 9.55 11.33 -38.01
CA THR A 965 8.73 10.91 -36.86
C THR A 965 8.08 9.56 -37.14
N VAL A 966 7.90 8.76 -36.10
CA VAL A 966 6.99 7.62 -36.09
C VAL A 966 6.13 7.76 -34.84
N VAL A 967 4.81 7.81 -35.01
CA VAL A 967 3.84 7.96 -33.90
C VAL A 967 2.84 6.82 -33.95
N LEU A 968 2.61 6.18 -32.81
CA LEU A 968 1.62 5.11 -32.62
C LEU A 968 0.49 5.53 -31.68
N GLY A 969 -0.73 5.16 -32.04
CA GLY A 969 -1.92 5.25 -31.20
C GLY A 969 -2.09 4.10 -30.20
N PHE A 970 -1.08 3.25 -30.03
CA PHE A 970 -0.99 2.25 -28.97
C PHE A 970 0.43 2.21 -28.39
N PRO A 971 0.63 1.76 -27.15
CA PRO A 971 1.94 1.67 -26.52
C PRO A 971 2.81 0.56 -27.14
N PHE A 972 4.12 0.78 -27.28
CA PHE A 972 5.05 -0.23 -27.79
C PHE A 972 5.33 -1.32 -26.75
N GLU A 973 5.48 -0.92 -25.50
CA GLU A 973 5.72 -1.78 -24.34
C GLU A 973 4.61 -2.80 -24.11
N SER A 974 3.39 -2.54 -24.60
CA SER A 974 2.25 -3.46 -24.52
C SER A 974 2.17 -4.47 -25.66
N ILE A 975 3.08 -4.41 -26.65
CA ILE A 975 3.20 -5.47 -27.67
C ILE A 975 3.55 -6.78 -26.96
N ARG A 976 2.92 -7.91 -27.30
CA ARG A 976 2.90 -9.11 -26.42
C ARG A 976 4.22 -9.88 -26.34
N THR A 977 5.02 -9.89 -27.39
CA THR A 977 6.23 -10.74 -27.44
C THR A 977 7.50 -9.94 -27.67
N ASP A 978 8.62 -10.41 -27.10
CA ASP A 978 9.94 -9.82 -27.34
C ASP A 978 10.28 -9.77 -28.83
N SER A 979 10.02 -10.85 -29.57
CA SER A 979 10.32 -10.90 -31.01
C SER A 979 9.52 -9.88 -31.83
N GLU A 980 8.26 -9.64 -31.48
CA GLU A 980 7.44 -8.59 -32.11
C GLU A 980 8.01 -7.19 -31.79
N ARG A 981 8.39 -6.93 -30.53
CA ARG A 981 9.03 -5.68 -30.09
C ARG A 981 10.37 -5.45 -30.80
N GLU A 982 11.24 -6.46 -30.82
CA GLU A 982 12.55 -6.44 -31.49
C GLU A 982 12.40 -6.12 -32.99
N ALA A 983 11.48 -6.80 -33.67
CA ALA A 983 11.24 -6.59 -35.09
C ALA A 983 10.76 -5.16 -35.38
N PHE A 984 9.81 -4.66 -34.58
CA PHE A 984 9.26 -3.32 -34.77
C PHE A 984 10.28 -2.22 -34.46
N MET A 985 11.02 -2.31 -33.34
CA MET A 985 12.04 -1.33 -33.00
C MET A 985 13.16 -1.29 -34.04
N ASN A 986 13.58 -2.46 -34.55
CA ASN A 986 14.55 -2.52 -35.64
C ASN A 986 14.02 -1.85 -36.93
N ALA A 987 12.74 -2.01 -37.25
CA ALA A 987 12.10 -1.34 -38.38
C ALA A 987 12.10 0.19 -38.23
N VAL A 988 11.77 0.70 -37.02
CA VAL A 988 11.80 2.14 -36.71
C VAL A 988 13.21 2.72 -36.86
N LEU A 989 14.22 2.08 -36.27
CA LEU A 989 15.60 2.56 -36.32
C LEU A 989 16.20 2.45 -37.73
N THR A 990 15.80 1.45 -38.51
CA THR A 990 16.14 1.35 -39.94
C THR A 990 15.55 2.52 -40.72
N PHE A 991 14.25 2.79 -40.56
CA PHE A 991 13.59 3.93 -41.18
C PHE A 991 14.27 5.25 -40.82
N PHE A 992 14.70 5.45 -39.56
CA PHE A 992 15.43 6.65 -39.18
C PHE A 992 16.81 6.78 -39.85
N ASN A 993 17.46 5.67 -40.16
CA ASN A 993 18.77 5.65 -40.82
C ASN A 993 18.73 5.76 -42.34
N ASP A 994 17.61 5.42 -42.98
CA ASP A 994 17.47 5.47 -44.43
C ASP A 994 17.54 6.91 -44.94
N ASN A 995 18.68 7.33 -45.47
CA ASN A 995 18.78 8.63 -46.14
C ASN A 995 18.04 8.57 -47.48
N LYS A 996 17.38 9.69 -47.83
CA LYS A 996 16.96 9.92 -49.22
C LYS A 996 18.18 10.23 -50.07
#